data_AF-A0A094GN30-F1
#
_entry.id   AF-A0A094GN30-F1
#
_cell.length_a   1.000
_cell.length_b   1.000
_cell.length_c   1.000
_cell.angle_alpha   90.00
_cell.angle_beta   90.00
_cell.angle_gamma   90.00
#
_symmetry.space_group_name_H-M   'P 1'
#
loop_
_entity.id
_entity.type
_entity.pdbx_description
1 polymer ?
#
loop_
_entity_poly.entity_id
_entity_poly.type
_entity_poly.pdbx_seq_one_letter_code
_entity_poly.pdbx_strand_id
1 'polypeptide(L)'
;MPLVYPVLMFPGIIYGYTDKECGPTFNRTGADFYFDGTDDVALFVRCAETTYDCNATLHGARWFMIDSTNESVPVDCFKYIRGLYTSHNYTGPLEMPGLTELAGIGIRGTYSGTYRGNGLLLPTNITSIDLPDLVNIYTGITIDNAASITSLNLPRLRHLDLILFLNFTGGPAINLTFPSLADVKGIEIYGEIDTLDFPALNETRNSIIVNSTGNLDCDAFAKSLVNTTSYYESGVSCASRRGNVTLTHIEPPKPWVTSGAFKIRGGSLALTALLACNFSFYNIRSQKWKAANGEPFWWWSHRQHGISGGDSRHRVGLLQASSRIAAMEQHEKIVNSVAAAVQGFSERKEPYRIFHGSSNSTRPRVSTNTIDISALSNVVLIDEKKRTALVEPNVPMDRLVEATLPYGLVPPVVMEFPGITAGGGFSGTSGESSSFRHGFFNDSIIEVEMILGNGEIVKASHSEHPDLFHGAAGALGTLGTVTLMELRLVEAKKFVKTTYLRLNSISEAIDQVQKETGDLQSDYVDGILFSKHHGVVITGQLTNDIPDNCPVKTFSDAADPWFYLHVQQKTENIAPFSTVTEYIPLAEYLFRYDRAAFWVGRQGYTYFKYIPFNSFFRWLLDDFSHTRTLYHALHASGVSSKFVVQDLAIPYSTAEVFVNFISQEFGIWPLWLCPLRPASTPTFHPITRDGDIKGEVISSSVSRSMLNIGVWGWGPQNYDEFIGKNRALEKKLYELGGRKWLYAQTYYTEEEFWKVYDRPWYESLRSKYKAITLPSVFDKVKADIHAGRSENKGWAQRITQMWPIGGFYGMLLALQSGDLRLHRDAKWKLH
;
A
#
# COMPACT_ATOMS: atom_id res chain seq x y z
N MET A 1 45.33 11.48 52.46
CA MET A 1 44.18 12.39 52.56
C MET A 1 43.95 13.02 51.19
N PRO A 2 42.78 12.82 50.59
CA PRO A 2 42.09 13.97 49.98
C PRO A 2 40.58 14.00 50.26
N LEU A 3 40.02 15.21 50.14
CA LEU A 3 38.65 15.68 50.43
C LEU A 3 38.48 17.01 49.65
N VAL A 4 37.36 17.41 49.03
CA VAL A 4 36.01 16.82 48.83
C VAL A 4 35.48 17.27 47.44
N TYR A 5 34.35 16.70 47.00
CA TYR A 5 33.28 17.26 46.13
C TYR A 5 33.24 16.86 44.64
N PRO A 6 32.04 16.82 44.01
CA PRO A 6 30.71 16.51 44.54
C PRO A 6 29.97 15.40 43.73
N VAL A 7 28.77 15.03 44.18
CA VAL A 7 27.90 14.04 43.52
C VAL A 7 27.32 14.58 42.20
N LEU A 8 27.43 13.79 41.14
CA LEU A 8 26.59 13.89 39.94
C LEU A 8 25.69 12.65 39.86
N MET A 9 24.38 12.83 39.99
CA MET A 9 23.42 11.76 39.72
C MET A 9 23.24 11.60 38.21
N PHE A 10 23.61 10.42 37.69
CA PHE A 10 23.22 9.96 36.37
C PHE A 10 21.82 9.33 36.45
N PRO A 11 20.83 9.76 35.64
CA PRO A 11 19.64 8.96 35.37
C PRO A 11 19.94 7.96 34.24
N GLY A 12 19.47 6.72 34.37
CA GLY A 12 19.46 5.74 33.27
C GLY A 12 20.60 4.71 33.24
N ILE A 13 21.06 4.21 34.39
CA ILE A 13 21.74 2.91 34.41
C ILE A 13 20.66 1.83 34.26
N ILE A 14 20.61 1.15 33.12
CA ILE A 14 19.85 -0.10 32.99
C ILE A 14 20.42 -1.08 34.01
N TYR A 15 19.63 -1.44 35.02
CA TYR A 15 20.06 -2.42 36.00
C TYR A 15 20.13 -3.79 35.32
N GLY A 16 21.34 -4.19 34.93
CA GLY A 16 21.68 -5.56 34.59
C GLY A 16 21.62 -6.44 35.83
N TYR A 17 20.41 -6.64 36.39
CA TYR A 17 20.16 -7.69 37.35
C TYR A 17 20.44 -9.03 36.67
N THR A 18 21.54 -9.64 37.09
CA THR A 18 21.77 -11.08 36.91
C THR A 18 20.94 -11.86 37.93
N ASP A 19 19.67 -11.45 38.07
CA ASP A 19 18.72 -12.14 38.92
C ASP A 19 18.35 -13.47 38.29
N LYS A 20 18.34 -14.49 39.13
CA LYS A 20 18.05 -15.86 38.76
C LYS A 20 16.54 -16.13 38.67
N GLU A 21 15.73 -15.08 38.54
CA GLU A 21 14.26 -15.18 38.47
C GLU A 21 13.80 -15.76 37.11
N CYS A 22 14.33 -15.25 35.98
CA CYS A 22 14.04 -15.79 34.64
C CYS A 22 15.26 -16.49 33.99
N GLY A 23 16.23 -17.01 34.77
CA GLY A 23 17.45 -17.70 34.28
C GLY A 23 18.30 -18.35 35.38
N PRO A 24 19.29 -19.25 35.11
CA PRO A 24 19.69 -19.90 33.87
C PRO A 24 19.50 -21.45 33.91
N THR A 25 18.50 -21.97 34.61
CA THR A 25 18.09 -23.40 34.54
C THR A 25 17.53 -23.79 33.16
N PHE A 26 17.16 -22.81 32.34
CA PHE A 26 16.62 -22.93 30.98
C PHE A 26 17.63 -23.40 29.90
N ASN A 27 18.77 -23.99 30.27
CA ASN A 27 19.77 -24.51 29.34
C ASN A 27 19.75 -26.05 29.25
N ARG A 28 18.62 -26.60 28.80
CA ARG A 28 18.53 -28.01 28.35
C ARG A 28 18.05 -28.06 26.90
N THR A 29 19.00 -27.86 25.98
CA THR A 29 19.04 -28.49 24.63
C THR A 29 17.70 -28.86 23.99
N GLY A 30 16.99 -27.89 23.42
CA GLY A 30 15.76 -28.14 22.67
C GLY A 30 14.83 -26.93 22.68
N ALA A 31 14.03 -26.80 21.63
CA ALA A 31 13.05 -25.73 21.51
C ALA A 31 11.96 -25.78 22.59
N ASP A 32 11.27 -24.64 22.74
CA ASP A 32 10.05 -24.41 23.51
C ASP A 32 10.16 -24.30 25.04
N PHE A 33 9.32 -23.41 25.59
CA PHE A 33 9.26 -23.08 27.02
C PHE A 33 8.12 -23.92 27.64
N TYR A 34 8.51 -24.94 28.40
CA TYR A 34 7.55 -25.84 29.05
C TYR A 34 7.10 -25.26 30.40
N PHE A 35 5.81 -24.92 30.50
CA PHE A 35 5.15 -24.67 31.77
C PHE A 35 4.74 -26.03 32.37
N ASP A 36 5.50 -26.50 33.36
CA ASP A 36 5.28 -27.80 33.99
C ASP A 36 4.43 -27.76 35.27
N GLY A 37 3.97 -26.57 35.66
CA GLY A 37 3.19 -26.34 36.87
C GLY A 37 4.02 -26.29 38.16
N THR A 38 5.35 -26.33 38.07
CA THR A 38 6.24 -26.07 39.22
C THR A 38 6.65 -24.59 39.35
N ASP A 39 6.53 -23.82 38.26
CA ASP A 39 6.71 -22.37 38.23
C ASP A 39 5.46 -21.60 38.73
N ASP A 40 5.68 -20.47 39.40
CA ASP A 40 4.60 -19.53 39.75
C ASP A 40 4.00 -18.91 38.48
N VAL A 41 2.67 -18.97 38.34
CA VAL A 41 1.92 -18.34 37.23
C VAL A 41 2.23 -16.84 37.14
N ALA A 42 2.35 -16.15 38.27
CA ALA A 42 2.68 -14.72 38.31
C ALA A 42 4.14 -14.43 37.87
N LEU A 43 5.04 -15.41 38.02
CA LEU A 43 6.40 -15.35 37.47
C LEU A 43 6.39 -15.64 35.97
N PHE A 44 5.62 -16.64 35.50
CA PHE A 44 5.48 -16.95 34.08
C PHE A 44 4.95 -15.75 33.28
N VAL A 45 3.82 -15.15 33.71
CA VAL A 45 3.23 -13.99 33.03
C VAL A 45 4.21 -12.82 33.03
N ARG A 46 4.91 -12.57 34.15
CA ARG A 46 5.93 -11.52 34.24
C ARG A 46 7.09 -11.76 33.27
N CYS A 47 7.72 -12.94 33.30
CA CYS A 47 8.82 -13.26 32.37
C CYS A 47 8.35 -13.19 30.91
N ALA A 48 7.11 -13.59 30.59
CA ALA A 48 6.56 -13.53 29.24
C ALA A 48 6.36 -12.08 28.74
N GLU A 49 5.88 -11.18 29.60
CA GLU A 49 5.63 -9.79 29.24
C GLU A 49 6.86 -8.88 29.31
N THR A 50 7.83 -9.17 30.18
CA THR A 50 8.98 -8.28 30.41
C THR A 50 10.31 -8.77 29.83
N THR A 51 10.42 -9.96 29.21
CA THR A 51 11.72 -10.42 28.68
C THR A 51 12.01 -9.86 27.27
N TYR A 52 13.21 -9.30 27.10
CA TYR A 52 13.74 -8.78 25.82
C TYR A 52 15.09 -9.42 25.45
N ASP A 53 15.29 -9.70 24.16
CA ASP A 53 16.57 -10.09 23.53
C ASP A 53 17.28 -8.83 23.02
N CYS A 54 18.42 -8.48 23.60
CA CYS A 54 19.21 -7.28 23.30
C CYS A 54 20.62 -7.65 22.82
N ASN A 55 21.32 -6.71 22.18
CA ASN A 55 22.68 -6.99 21.71
C ASN A 55 23.66 -7.12 22.89
N ALA A 56 24.07 -8.35 23.18
CA ALA A 56 25.03 -8.68 24.23
C ALA A 56 26.39 -7.95 24.12
N THR A 57 26.74 -7.45 22.94
CA THR A 57 27.98 -6.67 22.73
C THR A 57 27.82 -5.21 23.17
N LEU A 58 26.60 -4.68 23.21
CA LEU A 58 26.30 -3.31 23.66
C LEU A 58 25.98 -3.26 25.15
N HIS A 59 25.19 -4.21 25.66
CA HIS A 59 24.66 -4.19 27.03
C HIS A 59 25.31 -5.22 27.98
N GLY A 60 26.25 -6.03 27.50
CA GLY A 60 26.99 -7.01 28.31
C GLY A 60 26.26 -8.32 28.62
N ALA A 61 24.93 -8.36 28.49
CA ALA A 61 24.09 -9.55 28.56
C ALA A 61 23.15 -9.61 27.35
N ARG A 62 22.64 -10.80 27.01
CA ARG A 62 21.69 -10.97 25.89
C ARG A 62 20.22 -10.77 26.31
N TRP A 63 19.89 -11.10 27.55
CA TRP A 63 18.52 -11.16 28.05
C TRP A 63 18.33 -10.12 29.14
N PHE A 64 17.27 -9.32 29.03
CA PHE A 64 16.90 -8.32 30.03
C PHE A 64 15.42 -8.44 30.38
N MET A 65 15.11 -8.23 31.66
CA MET A 65 13.75 -7.92 32.08
C MET A 65 13.56 -6.40 32.00
N ILE A 66 12.63 -5.94 31.19
CA ILE A 66 12.27 -4.54 31.01
C ILE A 66 10.76 -4.44 31.14
N ASP A 67 10.29 -3.75 32.18
CA ASP A 67 8.89 -3.38 32.29
C ASP A 67 8.61 -2.18 31.39
N SER A 68 8.14 -2.45 30.17
CA SER A 68 7.86 -1.43 29.16
C SER A 68 6.75 -0.44 29.54
N THR A 69 6.02 -0.68 30.63
CA THR A 69 5.06 0.30 31.19
C THR A 69 5.73 1.39 32.00
N ASN A 70 6.91 1.11 32.56
CA ASN A 70 7.66 2.00 33.46
C ASN A 70 8.98 2.50 32.85
N GLU A 71 9.62 1.74 31.96
CA GLU A 71 10.94 2.05 31.39
C GLU A 71 10.97 1.88 29.85
N SER A 72 11.71 2.76 29.17
CA SER A 72 11.83 2.73 27.71
C SER A 72 12.75 1.60 27.23
N VAL A 73 12.22 0.70 26.40
CA VAL A 73 12.98 -0.40 25.78
C VAL A 73 14.07 0.14 24.83
N PRO A 74 15.35 -0.28 24.94
CA PRO A 74 16.41 0.13 24.03
C PRO A 74 16.18 -0.31 22.57
N VAL A 75 16.72 0.45 21.62
CA VAL A 75 16.44 0.30 20.18
C VAL A 75 16.93 -1.03 19.57
N ASP A 76 17.91 -1.67 20.17
CA ASP A 76 18.44 -2.98 19.78
C ASP A 76 17.82 -4.16 20.55
N CYS A 77 16.85 -3.90 21.43
CA CYS A 77 16.13 -4.90 22.21
C CYS A 77 14.79 -5.25 21.54
N PHE A 78 14.51 -6.55 21.39
CA PHE A 78 13.25 -7.07 20.85
C PHE A 78 12.52 -7.88 21.93
N LYS A 79 11.20 -7.70 22.08
CA LYS A 79 10.39 -8.49 23.03
C LYS A 79 10.54 -9.98 22.67
N TYR A 80 10.96 -10.78 23.63
CA TYR A 80 11.22 -12.20 23.38
C TYR A 80 9.97 -13.03 23.66
N ILE A 81 9.13 -13.13 22.63
CA ILE A 81 7.83 -13.78 22.72
C ILE A 81 8.00 -15.29 22.75
N ARG A 82 7.45 -15.96 23.78
CA ARG A 82 7.59 -17.41 24.02
C ARG A 82 6.27 -18.14 23.80
N GLY A 83 6.35 -19.44 23.52
CA GLY A 83 5.17 -20.30 23.47
C GLY A 83 4.80 -20.84 24.85
N LEU A 84 3.51 -21.07 25.08
CA LEU A 84 2.96 -21.72 26.27
C LEU A 84 2.74 -23.20 25.95
N TYR A 85 3.57 -24.07 26.51
CA TYR A 85 3.44 -25.52 26.36
C TYR A 85 3.28 -26.17 27.72
N THR A 86 2.19 -26.93 27.92
CA THR A 86 1.91 -27.55 29.22
C THR A 86 2.61 -28.89 29.35
N SER A 87 3.20 -29.19 30.51
CA SER A 87 3.74 -30.53 30.75
C SER A 87 2.65 -31.61 30.73
N HIS A 88 3.06 -32.78 30.24
CA HIS A 88 2.31 -34.02 30.13
C HIS A 88 1.62 -34.50 31.44
N ASN A 89 2.06 -34.02 32.60
CA ASN A 89 1.53 -34.35 33.92
C ASN A 89 0.72 -33.21 34.58
N TYR A 90 0.45 -32.10 33.88
CA TYR A 90 -0.30 -30.98 34.43
C TYR A 90 -1.78 -31.32 34.63
N THR A 91 -2.36 -30.88 35.76
CA THR A 91 -3.74 -31.19 36.18
C THR A 91 -4.44 -29.95 36.71
N GLY A 92 -5.66 -29.66 36.24
CA GLY A 92 -6.50 -28.56 36.75
C GLY A 92 -6.70 -27.39 35.78
N PRO A 93 -7.18 -26.23 36.28
CA PRO A 93 -7.46 -25.05 35.46
C PRO A 93 -6.18 -24.30 35.09
N LEU A 94 -6.08 -23.83 33.84
CA LEU A 94 -4.97 -23.03 33.33
C LEU A 94 -5.42 -21.57 33.19
N GLU A 95 -5.25 -20.78 34.25
CA GLU A 95 -5.66 -19.37 34.32
C GLU A 95 -4.41 -18.47 34.30
N MET A 96 -4.27 -17.59 33.30
CA MET A 96 -3.12 -16.66 33.20
C MET A 96 -3.60 -15.24 32.79
N PRO A 97 -4.22 -14.48 33.72
CA PRO A 97 -4.58 -13.09 33.48
C PRO A 97 -3.34 -12.21 33.30
N GLY A 98 -3.47 -11.13 32.51
CA GLY A 98 -2.37 -10.21 32.18
C GLY A 98 -1.44 -10.66 31.06
N LEU A 99 -1.59 -11.88 30.53
CA LEU A 99 -0.82 -12.39 29.39
C LEU A 99 -1.43 -11.89 28.07
N THR A 100 -0.68 -11.12 27.30
CA THR A 100 -1.16 -10.38 26.11
C THR A 100 -0.66 -10.95 24.79
N GLU A 101 0.53 -11.56 24.76
CA GLU A 101 1.16 -12.06 23.53
C GLU A 101 1.89 -13.39 23.76
N LEU A 102 1.75 -14.33 22.82
CA LEU A 102 2.45 -15.62 22.84
C LEU A 102 2.99 -15.98 21.47
N ALA A 103 4.09 -16.73 21.41
CA ALA A 103 4.57 -17.31 20.18
C ALA A 103 3.62 -18.41 19.69
N GLY A 104 3.01 -19.19 20.61
CA GLY A 104 2.11 -20.30 20.32
C GLY A 104 1.54 -20.91 21.60
N ILE A 105 0.49 -21.73 21.48
CA ILE A 105 -0.04 -22.55 22.58
C ILE A 105 0.00 -24.01 22.14
N GLY A 106 0.66 -24.88 22.91
CA GLY A 106 0.76 -26.31 22.63
C GLY A 106 0.39 -27.16 23.83
N ILE A 107 -0.83 -27.69 23.82
CA ILE A 107 -1.37 -28.57 24.86
C ILE A 107 -1.68 -29.92 24.21
N ARG A 108 -1.07 -31.00 24.69
CA ARG A 108 -1.28 -32.34 24.10
C ARG A 108 -1.41 -33.40 25.18
N GLY A 109 -2.31 -34.36 24.97
CA GLY A 109 -2.36 -35.60 25.75
C GLY A 109 -1.09 -36.45 25.61
N THR A 110 -0.95 -37.46 26.47
CA THR A 110 0.28 -38.26 26.61
C THR A 110 0.18 -39.59 25.88
N TYR A 111 1.33 -40.08 25.38
CA TYR A 111 1.41 -41.38 24.72
C TYR A 111 2.01 -42.44 25.65
N SER A 112 1.19 -43.41 26.09
CA SER A 112 1.67 -44.54 26.88
C SER A 112 2.03 -45.71 25.96
N GLY A 113 3.30 -45.78 25.54
CA GLY A 113 3.81 -46.88 24.71
C GLY A 113 5.23 -46.68 24.20
N THR A 114 5.92 -47.77 23.86
CA THR A 114 7.18 -47.72 23.12
C THR A 114 6.92 -47.59 21.61
N TYR A 115 7.90 -47.06 20.87
CA TYR A 115 7.79 -46.54 19.49
C TYR A 115 7.42 -47.56 18.38
N ARG A 116 6.84 -48.72 18.70
CA ARG A 116 6.46 -49.79 17.75
C ARG A 116 5.18 -50.59 18.13
N GLY A 117 4.34 -50.11 19.02
CA GLY A 117 3.07 -50.77 19.36
C GLY A 117 1.97 -49.78 19.72
N ASN A 118 0.71 -50.16 19.49
CA ASN A 118 -0.49 -49.35 19.74
C ASN A 118 -0.56 -48.86 21.21
N GLY A 119 0.03 -47.70 21.48
CA GLY A 119 -0.05 -47.04 22.78
C GLY A 119 -1.41 -46.42 23.04
N LEU A 120 -1.82 -46.40 24.30
CA LEU A 120 -3.01 -45.66 24.71
C LEU A 120 -2.67 -44.16 24.73
N LEU A 121 -3.42 -43.37 23.98
CA LEU A 121 -3.43 -41.92 24.08
C LEU A 121 -4.24 -41.52 25.31
N LEU A 122 -3.55 -41.11 26.38
CA LEU A 122 -4.19 -40.60 27.59
C LEU A 122 -4.48 -39.10 27.39
N PRO A 123 -5.71 -38.62 27.63
CA PRO A 123 -6.03 -37.20 27.45
C PRO A 123 -5.26 -36.33 28.45
N THR A 124 -5.13 -35.03 28.14
CA THR A 124 -4.65 -34.07 29.16
C THR A 124 -5.66 -33.95 30.30
N ASN A 125 -5.16 -33.68 31.51
CA ASN A 125 -5.97 -33.47 32.73
C ASN A 125 -6.24 -31.98 33.01
N ILE A 126 -6.05 -31.10 32.01
CA ILE A 126 -6.47 -29.70 32.07
C ILE A 126 -8.00 -29.64 32.02
N THR A 127 -8.61 -28.87 32.92
CA THR A 127 -10.08 -28.78 33.05
C THR A 127 -10.68 -27.55 32.37
N SER A 128 -9.91 -26.47 32.28
CA SER A 128 -10.29 -25.19 31.67
C SER A 128 -9.05 -24.40 31.27
N ILE A 129 -9.21 -23.48 30.32
CA ILE A 129 -8.17 -22.53 29.91
C ILE A 129 -8.79 -21.12 29.88
N ASP A 130 -8.20 -20.18 30.63
CA ASP A 130 -8.64 -18.79 30.69
C ASP A 130 -7.46 -17.83 30.52
N LEU A 131 -7.38 -17.21 29.34
CA LEU A 131 -6.37 -16.20 29.00
C LEU A 131 -7.11 -14.91 28.55
N PRO A 132 -7.71 -14.16 29.49
CA PRO A 132 -8.70 -13.12 29.17
C PRO A 132 -8.10 -11.89 28.46
N ASP A 133 -6.81 -11.66 28.64
CA ASP A 133 -6.08 -10.51 28.10
C ASP A 133 -5.29 -10.81 26.81
N LEU A 134 -5.26 -12.07 26.34
CA LEU A 134 -4.44 -12.51 25.22
C LEU A 134 -4.97 -11.95 23.89
N VAL A 135 -4.10 -11.29 23.11
CA VAL A 135 -4.44 -10.61 21.85
C VAL A 135 -3.76 -11.26 20.63
N ASN A 136 -2.45 -11.56 20.72
CA ASN A 136 -1.64 -11.96 19.57
C ASN A 136 -1.00 -13.35 19.74
N ILE A 137 -1.09 -14.20 18.71
CA ILE A 137 -0.36 -15.48 18.62
C ILE A 137 0.40 -15.61 17.28
N TYR A 138 1.73 -15.61 17.33
CA TYR A 138 2.61 -15.58 16.15
C TYR A 138 2.87 -16.94 15.47
N THR A 139 2.25 -18.01 15.97
CA THR A 139 2.21 -19.33 15.31
C THR A 139 0.78 -19.85 15.36
N GLY A 140 0.41 -20.67 16.33
CA GLY A 140 -0.96 -21.08 16.50
C GLY A 140 -1.28 -21.72 17.84
N ILE A 141 -2.54 -22.14 17.95
CA ILE A 141 -3.06 -22.90 19.08
C ILE A 141 -3.18 -24.34 18.60
N THR A 142 -2.52 -25.26 19.30
CA THR A 142 -2.69 -26.70 19.12
C THR A 142 -3.08 -27.31 20.46
N ILE A 143 -4.37 -27.56 20.64
CA ILE A 143 -4.93 -28.29 21.77
C ILE A 143 -5.37 -29.66 21.25
N ASP A 144 -4.64 -30.72 21.59
CA ASP A 144 -4.85 -32.08 21.06
C ASP A 144 -5.07 -33.13 22.16
N ASN A 145 -5.97 -34.07 21.89
CA ASN A 145 -6.42 -35.12 22.84
C ASN A 145 -6.83 -34.53 24.21
N ALA A 146 -7.74 -33.56 24.20
CA ALA A 146 -8.08 -32.73 25.36
C ALA A 146 -9.49 -32.95 25.91
N ALA A 147 -9.90 -34.22 26.05
CA ALA A 147 -11.25 -34.62 26.52
C ALA A 147 -11.65 -34.08 27.92
N SER A 148 -10.70 -33.67 28.76
CA SER A 148 -10.99 -33.14 30.10
C SER A 148 -11.37 -31.65 30.13
N ILE A 149 -11.17 -30.91 29.03
CA ILE A 149 -11.42 -29.47 28.98
C ILE A 149 -12.93 -29.20 28.84
N THR A 150 -13.46 -28.38 29.74
CA THR A 150 -14.89 -27.99 29.78
C THR A 150 -15.11 -26.53 29.38
N SER A 151 -14.09 -25.68 29.41
CA SER A 151 -14.15 -24.29 28.95
C SER A 151 -12.82 -23.79 28.36
N LEU A 152 -12.94 -22.92 27.36
CA LEU A 152 -11.84 -22.20 26.72
C LEU A 152 -12.26 -20.74 26.54
N ASN A 153 -11.61 -19.82 27.27
CA ASN A 153 -11.93 -18.40 27.26
C ASN A 153 -10.76 -17.58 26.69
N LEU A 154 -10.95 -17.03 25.49
CA LEU A 154 -9.98 -16.23 24.73
C LEU A 154 -10.65 -15.00 24.08
N PRO A 155 -11.27 -14.11 24.87
CA PRO A 155 -12.22 -13.11 24.37
C PRO A 155 -11.54 -11.96 23.58
N ARG A 156 -10.26 -11.68 23.85
CA ARG A 156 -9.49 -10.63 23.17
C ARG A 156 -8.58 -11.13 22.05
N LEU A 157 -8.51 -12.45 21.83
CA LEU A 157 -7.64 -13.04 20.81
C LEU A 157 -8.06 -12.50 19.44
N ARG A 158 -7.12 -11.82 18.76
CA ARG A 158 -7.38 -11.07 17.53
C ARG A 158 -6.62 -11.59 16.32
N HIS A 159 -5.36 -11.97 16.51
CA HIS A 159 -4.42 -12.32 15.43
C HIS A 159 -3.80 -13.71 15.67
N LEU A 160 -3.85 -14.59 14.66
CA LEU A 160 -3.29 -15.96 14.75
C LEU A 160 -2.66 -16.43 13.42
N ASP A 161 -1.32 -16.44 13.35
CA ASP A 161 -0.57 -16.52 12.08
C ASP A 161 -0.68 -17.86 11.30
N LEU A 162 -0.92 -19.01 11.96
CA LEU A 162 -0.86 -20.34 11.34
C LEU A 162 -2.14 -21.19 11.43
N ILE A 163 -2.52 -21.65 12.63
CA ILE A 163 -3.64 -22.59 12.78
C ILE A 163 -4.27 -22.55 14.18
N LEU A 164 -5.60 -22.52 14.21
CA LEU A 164 -6.41 -22.85 15.39
C LEU A 164 -6.81 -24.33 15.30
N PHE A 165 -6.03 -25.21 15.93
CA PHE A 165 -6.30 -26.64 16.02
C PHE A 165 -6.81 -26.99 17.42
N LEU A 166 -8.04 -27.48 17.51
CA LEU A 166 -8.71 -27.86 18.76
C LEU A 166 -9.31 -29.28 18.63
N ASN A 167 -8.89 -30.21 19.47
CA ASN A 167 -9.40 -31.59 19.48
C ASN A 167 -9.82 -32.03 20.89
N PHE A 168 -11.12 -31.89 21.16
CA PHE A 168 -11.83 -32.29 22.37
C PHE A 168 -12.56 -33.63 22.20
N THR A 169 -12.16 -34.47 21.25
CA THR A 169 -12.83 -35.75 20.96
C THR A 169 -12.86 -36.65 22.21
N GLY A 170 -14.06 -37.10 22.59
CA GLY A 170 -14.29 -37.91 23.80
C GLY A 170 -14.51 -37.10 25.08
N GLY A 171 -14.47 -35.77 25.02
CA GLY A 171 -14.86 -34.88 26.11
C GLY A 171 -16.35 -34.54 26.12
N PRO A 172 -16.81 -33.77 27.13
CA PRO A 172 -18.20 -33.32 27.24
C PRO A 172 -18.54 -32.24 26.20
N ALA A 173 -19.83 -31.94 26.06
CA ALA A 173 -20.31 -30.86 25.20
C ALA A 173 -19.71 -29.50 25.60
N ILE A 174 -19.08 -28.81 24.64
CA ILE A 174 -18.43 -27.50 24.85
C ILE A 174 -18.96 -26.45 23.86
N ASN A 175 -19.08 -25.21 24.36
CA ASN A 175 -19.46 -24.04 23.58
C ASN A 175 -18.23 -23.15 23.37
N LEU A 176 -17.97 -22.76 22.12
CA LEU A 176 -16.79 -22.02 21.72
C LEU A 176 -17.20 -20.70 21.05
N THR A 177 -16.56 -19.59 21.42
CA THR A 177 -16.76 -18.29 20.76
C THR A 177 -15.46 -17.51 20.77
N PHE A 178 -15.13 -16.91 19.63
CA PHE A 178 -13.91 -16.13 19.43
C PHE A 178 -14.29 -14.71 18.98
N PRO A 179 -14.79 -13.86 19.90
CA PRO A 179 -15.50 -12.64 19.54
C PRO A 179 -14.62 -11.54 18.93
N SER A 180 -13.28 -11.61 19.12
CA SER A 180 -12.32 -10.64 18.60
C SER A 180 -11.44 -11.17 17.46
N LEU A 181 -11.51 -12.48 17.12
CA LEU A 181 -10.57 -13.11 16.19
C LEU A 181 -10.82 -12.60 14.76
N ALA A 182 -9.89 -11.79 14.25
CA ALA A 182 -10.04 -11.05 13.00
C ALA A 182 -9.40 -11.74 11.81
N ASP A 183 -8.28 -12.43 12.03
CA ASP A 183 -7.57 -13.21 11.01
C ASP A 183 -7.01 -14.50 11.61
N VAL A 184 -7.08 -15.56 10.80
CA VAL A 184 -6.39 -16.81 11.07
C VAL A 184 -6.12 -17.57 9.79
N LYS A 185 -4.90 -18.10 9.62
CA LYS A 185 -4.54 -18.81 8.40
C LYS A 185 -5.33 -20.10 8.17
N GLY A 186 -5.72 -20.86 9.20
CA GLY A 186 -6.61 -22.02 9.10
C GLY A 186 -7.24 -22.45 10.43
N ILE A 187 -8.38 -23.12 10.38
CA ILE A 187 -9.14 -23.56 11.57
C ILE A 187 -9.49 -25.05 11.43
N GLU A 188 -9.18 -25.83 12.46
CA GLU A 188 -9.53 -27.25 12.56
C GLU A 188 -10.08 -27.56 13.96
N ILE A 189 -11.35 -27.98 14.06
CA ILE A 189 -12.03 -28.20 15.36
C ILE A 189 -12.72 -29.58 15.36
N TYR A 190 -12.46 -30.38 16.39
CA TYR A 190 -12.99 -31.73 16.61
C TYR A 190 -13.49 -31.87 18.06
N GLY A 191 -14.66 -32.50 18.28
CA GLY A 191 -15.20 -32.73 19.63
C GLY A 191 -16.73 -32.74 19.70
N GLU A 192 -17.33 -32.79 20.89
CA GLU A 192 -18.78 -32.57 21.04
C GLU A 192 -19.05 -31.07 21.15
N ILE A 193 -19.26 -30.39 20.01
CA ILE A 193 -19.47 -28.93 19.95
C ILE A 193 -20.95 -28.62 19.72
N ASP A 194 -21.58 -27.86 20.62
CA ASP A 194 -22.99 -27.46 20.49
C ASP A 194 -23.14 -26.05 19.87
N THR A 195 -22.26 -25.10 20.22
CA THR A 195 -22.19 -23.77 19.56
C THR A 195 -20.76 -23.37 19.22
N LEU A 196 -20.56 -22.80 18.03
CA LEU A 196 -19.28 -22.26 17.56
C LEU A 196 -19.54 -20.97 16.79
N ASP A 197 -18.83 -19.88 17.13
CA ASP A 197 -18.97 -18.59 16.44
C ASP A 197 -17.66 -17.78 16.36
N PHE A 198 -17.52 -17.03 15.26
CA PHE A 198 -16.37 -16.20 14.89
C PHE A 198 -16.85 -14.84 14.32
N PRO A 199 -17.50 -13.98 15.12
CA PRO A 199 -18.26 -12.83 14.61
C PRO A 199 -17.39 -11.68 14.06
N ALA A 200 -16.07 -11.70 14.32
CA ALA A 200 -15.12 -10.68 13.85
C ALA A 200 -14.19 -11.17 12.72
N LEU A 201 -14.31 -12.43 12.30
CA LEU A 201 -13.37 -13.08 11.38
C LEU A 201 -13.55 -12.55 9.95
N ASN A 202 -12.52 -11.88 9.43
CA ASN A 202 -12.55 -11.21 8.13
C ASN A 202 -11.79 -11.97 7.02
N GLU A 203 -10.67 -12.62 7.35
CA GLU A 203 -9.83 -13.35 6.38
C GLU A 203 -9.37 -14.71 6.91
N THR A 204 -9.58 -15.77 6.12
CA THR A 204 -8.83 -17.03 6.23
C THR A 204 -8.19 -17.44 4.91
N ARG A 205 -6.98 -18.01 4.98
CA ARG A 205 -6.15 -18.37 3.80
C ARG A 205 -6.25 -19.85 3.42
N ASN A 206 -6.50 -20.73 4.39
CA ASN A 206 -6.77 -22.15 4.21
C ASN A 206 -8.25 -22.46 4.53
N SER A 207 -8.63 -23.73 4.43
CA SER A 207 -9.97 -24.22 4.81
C SER A 207 -10.28 -24.08 6.30
N ILE A 208 -11.58 -23.94 6.59
CA ILE A 208 -12.17 -24.08 7.93
C ILE A 208 -12.79 -25.47 8.00
N ILE A 209 -12.31 -26.32 8.92
CA ILE A 209 -12.76 -27.70 9.09
C ILE A 209 -13.32 -27.87 10.51
N VAL A 210 -14.59 -28.25 10.62
CA VAL A 210 -15.26 -28.51 11.90
C VAL A 210 -15.94 -29.87 11.85
N ASN A 211 -15.56 -30.78 12.73
CA ASN A 211 -16.17 -32.10 12.86
C ASN A 211 -16.69 -32.28 14.30
N SER A 212 -17.93 -31.85 14.49
CA SER A 212 -18.63 -31.94 15.77
C SER A 212 -19.37 -33.27 15.90
N THR A 213 -19.31 -33.89 17.07
CA THR A 213 -20.23 -34.96 17.47
C THR A 213 -21.45 -34.42 18.23
N GLY A 214 -21.59 -33.10 18.40
CA GLY A 214 -22.69 -32.41 19.08
C GLY A 214 -23.78 -31.87 18.14
N ASN A 215 -24.55 -30.90 18.62
CA ASN A 215 -25.74 -30.36 17.94
C ASN A 215 -25.50 -29.08 17.13
N LEU A 216 -24.24 -28.73 16.82
CA LEU A 216 -23.89 -27.55 16.04
C LEU A 216 -24.71 -27.42 14.75
N ASP A 217 -25.29 -26.24 14.51
CA ASP A 217 -25.97 -25.90 13.26
C ASP A 217 -24.94 -25.55 12.17
N CYS A 218 -24.44 -26.60 11.50
CA CYS A 218 -23.44 -26.46 10.45
C CYS A 218 -23.93 -25.60 9.26
N ASP A 219 -25.23 -25.60 8.95
CA ASP A 219 -25.80 -24.81 7.86
C ASP A 219 -25.81 -23.31 8.17
N ALA A 220 -26.11 -22.92 9.42
CA ALA A 220 -26.01 -21.55 9.87
C ALA A 220 -24.54 -21.10 9.96
N PHE A 221 -23.68 -21.93 10.56
CA PHE A 221 -22.25 -21.68 10.73
C PHE A 221 -21.50 -21.51 9.40
N ALA A 222 -21.74 -22.38 8.42
CA ALA A 222 -21.07 -22.27 7.13
C ALA A 222 -21.53 -21.03 6.34
N LYS A 223 -22.78 -20.58 6.52
CA LYS A 223 -23.31 -19.36 5.87
C LYS A 223 -22.78 -18.07 6.47
N SER A 224 -22.50 -18.00 7.78
CA SER A 224 -21.88 -16.80 8.36
C SER A 224 -20.43 -16.60 7.89
N LEU A 225 -19.73 -17.68 7.52
CA LEU A 225 -18.31 -17.65 7.14
C LEU A 225 -18.04 -17.79 5.63
N VAL A 226 -19.07 -17.90 4.78
CA VAL A 226 -18.88 -18.14 3.33
C VAL A 226 -18.14 -17.01 2.60
N ASN A 227 -18.18 -15.78 3.14
CA ASN A 227 -17.54 -14.60 2.56
C ASN A 227 -16.14 -14.31 3.13
N THR A 228 -15.66 -15.06 4.12
CA THR A 228 -14.40 -14.78 4.85
C THR A 228 -13.20 -15.58 4.28
N THR A 229 -13.44 -16.51 3.36
CA THR A 229 -12.42 -17.37 2.73
C THR A 229 -11.94 -16.75 1.41
N SER A 230 -10.63 -16.48 1.27
CA SER A 230 -10.10 -15.63 0.18
C SER A 230 -9.44 -16.37 -1.00
N TYR A 231 -9.34 -17.71 -0.98
CA TYR A 231 -8.51 -18.46 -1.94
C TYR A 231 -9.26 -19.57 -2.70
N TYR A 232 -8.83 -19.85 -3.94
CA TYR A 232 -9.43 -20.83 -4.86
C TYR A 232 -9.45 -22.30 -4.36
N GLU A 233 -8.68 -22.62 -3.31
CA GLU A 233 -8.65 -23.95 -2.66
C GLU A 233 -9.20 -23.91 -1.22
N SER A 234 -9.69 -22.75 -0.75
CA SER A 234 -10.26 -22.57 0.58
C SER A 234 -11.80 -22.71 0.56
N GLY A 235 -12.35 -23.19 1.66
CA GLY A 235 -13.78 -23.39 1.85
C GLY A 235 -14.11 -23.82 3.28
N VAL A 236 -15.40 -23.86 3.60
CA VAL A 236 -15.90 -24.24 4.94
C VAL A 236 -16.49 -25.64 4.88
N SER A 237 -15.94 -26.56 5.67
CA SER A 237 -16.44 -27.92 5.83
C SER A 237 -16.88 -28.13 7.28
N CYS A 238 -18.16 -28.40 7.50
CA CYS A 238 -18.73 -28.62 8.82
C CYS A 238 -19.55 -29.92 8.83
N ALA A 239 -19.31 -30.79 9.80
CA ALA A 239 -20.11 -31.97 10.09
C ALA A 239 -20.59 -31.94 11.55
N SER A 240 -21.87 -32.28 11.78
CA SER A 240 -22.47 -32.43 13.11
C SER A 240 -23.57 -33.50 13.11
N ARG A 241 -24.20 -33.77 14.28
CA ARG A 241 -25.40 -34.64 14.34
C ARG A 241 -26.59 -34.07 13.54
N ARG A 242 -26.61 -32.75 13.26
CA ARG A 242 -27.69 -32.10 12.51
C ARG A 242 -27.52 -32.17 10.99
N GLY A 243 -26.31 -32.39 10.50
CA GLY A 243 -26.02 -32.52 9.07
C GLY A 243 -24.53 -32.37 8.76
N ASN A 244 -24.16 -32.54 7.48
CA ASN A 244 -22.89 -32.04 6.97
C ASN A 244 -23.14 -31.00 5.88
N VAL A 245 -22.22 -30.04 5.77
CA VAL A 245 -22.16 -29.08 4.68
C VAL A 245 -20.70 -28.87 4.30
N THR A 246 -20.43 -28.76 3.00
CA THR A 246 -19.15 -28.31 2.48
C THR A 246 -19.43 -27.21 1.46
N LEU A 247 -19.10 -25.97 1.83
CA LEU A 247 -19.18 -24.82 0.94
C LEU A 247 -17.79 -24.59 0.34
N THR A 248 -17.64 -24.98 -0.92
CA THR A 248 -16.53 -24.51 -1.76
C THR A 248 -16.91 -23.18 -2.41
N HIS A 249 -15.99 -22.22 -2.44
CA HIS A 249 -16.23 -20.94 -3.09
C HIS A 249 -16.23 -21.13 -4.63
N ILE A 250 -17.42 -21.24 -5.22
CA ILE A 250 -17.61 -21.37 -6.67
C ILE A 250 -17.90 -19.96 -7.25
N GLU A 251 -16.94 -19.38 -7.97
CA GLU A 251 -17.22 -18.20 -8.82
C GLU A 251 -18.38 -18.53 -9.80
N PRO A 252 -19.31 -17.59 -10.06
CA PRO A 252 -20.31 -17.77 -11.11
C PRO A 252 -19.62 -17.98 -12.47
N PRO A 253 -20.07 -18.95 -13.30
CA PRO A 253 -19.38 -19.31 -14.53
C PRO A 253 -19.38 -18.14 -15.52
N LYS A 254 -18.18 -17.64 -15.85
CA LYS A 254 -17.95 -16.61 -16.86
C LYS A 254 -18.50 -17.11 -18.22
N PRO A 255 -19.14 -16.25 -19.03
CA PRO A 255 -19.68 -16.66 -20.32
C PRO A 255 -18.56 -17.17 -21.24
N TRP A 256 -18.75 -18.37 -21.80
CA TRP A 256 -17.74 -19.03 -22.63
C TRP A 256 -17.61 -18.35 -24.00
N VAL A 257 -16.57 -17.51 -24.15
CA VAL A 257 -16.08 -17.13 -25.47
C VAL A 257 -15.13 -18.22 -25.97
N THR A 258 -15.57 -19.00 -26.96
CA THR A 258 -14.75 -20.01 -27.61
C THR A 258 -13.72 -19.37 -28.54
N SER A 259 -12.49 -19.21 -28.07
CA SER A 259 -11.32 -19.06 -28.95
C SER A 259 -10.14 -19.87 -28.40
N GLY A 260 -9.85 -20.98 -29.07
CA GLY A 260 -8.73 -21.86 -28.73
C GLY A 260 -7.39 -21.21 -29.06
N ALA A 261 -6.80 -20.51 -28.10
CA ALA A 261 -5.41 -20.09 -28.12
C ALA A 261 -4.71 -20.58 -26.85
N PHE A 262 -3.60 -21.31 -26.99
CA PHE A 262 -2.80 -21.82 -25.87
C PHE A 262 -2.28 -20.66 -25.01
N LYS A 263 -2.95 -20.37 -23.88
CA LYS A 263 -2.47 -19.43 -22.85
C LYS A 263 -1.31 -20.06 -22.07
N ILE A 264 -0.11 -20.04 -22.65
CA ILE A 264 1.13 -20.30 -21.92
C ILE A 264 1.34 -19.13 -20.95
N ARG A 265 1.19 -19.39 -19.64
CA ARG A 265 1.18 -18.37 -18.59
C ARG A 265 2.62 -17.95 -18.22
N GLY A 266 3.07 -16.79 -18.72
CA GLY A 266 4.46 -16.32 -18.58
C GLY A 266 4.90 -15.94 -17.15
N GLY A 267 4.01 -15.34 -16.34
CA GLY A 267 4.40 -14.71 -15.07
C GLY A 267 5.06 -15.63 -14.03
N SER A 268 4.68 -16.92 -13.98
CA SER A 268 5.28 -17.91 -13.06
C SER A 268 6.56 -18.57 -13.61
N LEU A 269 6.89 -18.37 -14.89
CA LEU A 269 8.11 -18.88 -15.53
C LEU A 269 9.23 -17.85 -15.57
N ALA A 270 8.93 -16.57 -15.40
CA ALA A 270 9.89 -15.47 -15.57
C ALA A 270 11.09 -15.56 -14.61
N LEU A 271 10.88 -15.83 -13.32
CA LEU A 271 11.98 -15.92 -12.35
C LEU A 271 12.88 -17.14 -12.61
N THR A 272 12.27 -18.28 -12.94
CA THR A 272 12.98 -19.52 -13.30
C THR A 272 13.76 -19.37 -14.62
N ALA A 273 13.19 -18.67 -15.61
CA ALA A 273 13.86 -18.36 -16.86
C ALA A 273 15.02 -17.36 -16.68
N LEU A 274 14.86 -16.33 -15.84
CA LEU A 274 15.91 -15.35 -15.54
C LEU A 274 17.08 -15.97 -14.76
N LEU A 275 16.81 -16.92 -13.86
CA LEU A 275 17.83 -17.73 -13.20
C LEU A 275 18.51 -18.69 -14.19
N ALA A 276 17.74 -19.33 -15.09
CA ALA A 276 18.27 -20.20 -16.13
C ALA A 276 19.15 -19.46 -17.14
N CYS A 277 18.85 -18.20 -17.48
CA CYS A 277 19.64 -17.40 -18.42
C CYS A 277 21.07 -17.06 -17.95
N ASN A 278 21.46 -17.40 -16.71
CA ASN A 278 22.85 -17.30 -16.24
C ASN A 278 23.63 -18.64 -16.28
N PHE A 279 22.99 -19.77 -16.60
CA PHE A 279 23.66 -21.07 -16.68
C PHE A 279 23.35 -21.83 -17.97
N SER A 280 24.39 -22.44 -18.54
CA SER A 280 24.37 -23.34 -19.70
C SER A 280 24.27 -22.71 -21.10
N PHE A 281 25.42 -22.30 -21.62
CA PHE A 281 25.82 -22.79 -22.94
C PHE A 281 26.26 -24.25 -22.81
N TYR A 282 25.55 -25.21 -23.42
CA TYR A 282 26.15 -26.34 -24.17
C TYR A 282 25.05 -27.16 -24.90
N ASN A 283 25.44 -27.84 -25.99
CA ASN A 283 24.57 -28.57 -26.93
C ASN A 283 23.69 -29.67 -26.30
N ILE A 284 22.53 -29.96 -26.94
CA ILE A 284 22.24 -31.29 -27.55
C ILE A 284 21.01 -31.25 -28.49
N ARG A 285 20.95 -32.24 -29.40
CA ARG A 285 20.10 -32.34 -30.59
C ARG A 285 18.62 -32.72 -30.36
N SER A 286 17.78 -32.18 -31.24
CA SER A 286 16.54 -32.71 -31.85
C SER A 286 15.96 -34.08 -31.43
N GLN A 287 14.62 -34.13 -31.31
CA GLN A 287 13.81 -35.23 -31.86
C GLN A 287 12.38 -34.76 -32.25
N LYS A 288 11.76 -35.42 -33.24
CA LYS A 288 10.40 -35.18 -33.76
C LYS A 288 9.47 -36.34 -33.40
N TRP A 289 8.24 -36.07 -32.95
CA TRP A 289 7.04 -36.94 -33.13
C TRP A 289 5.80 -36.01 -33.15
N LYS A 290 5.12 -35.83 -34.30
CA LYS A 290 4.03 -36.63 -34.90
C LYS A 290 2.69 -36.54 -34.15
N ALA A 291 1.68 -36.01 -34.84
CA ALA A 291 0.28 -35.91 -34.40
C ALA A 291 -0.55 -37.15 -34.76
N ALA A 292 -1.72 -37.28 -34.15
CA ALA A 292 -2.79 -38.20 -34.53
C ALA A 292 -4.17 -37.52 -34.35
N ASN A 293 -5.13 -37.84 -35.22
CA ASN A 293 -6.44 -37.21 -35.32
C ASN A 293 -7.54 -38.01 -34.60
N GLY A 294 -8.70 -37.37 -34.33
CA GLY A 294 -9.95 -38.06 -33.98
C GLY A 294 -11.09 -37.09 -33.59
N GLU A 295 -12.11 -36.96 -34.44
CA GLU A 295 -13.32 -36.13 -34.23
C GLU A 295 -14.53 -36.99 -33.69
N PRO A 296 -15.81 -36.54 -33.76
CA PRO A 296 -16.50 -35.51 -32.96
C PRO A 296 -17.82 -36.05 -32.33
N PHE A 297 -18.63 -35.21 -31.65
CA PHE A 297 -20.05 -34.93 -32.04
C PHE A 297 -20.97 -34.20 -31.01
N TRP A 298 -21.95 -33.48 -31.60
CA TRP A 298 -23.31 -33.10 -31.14
C TRP A 298 -23.57 -31.92 -30.17
N TRP A 299 -24.69 -31.25 -30.48
CA TRP A 299 -25.27 -30.03 -29.92
C TRP A 299 -26.30 -30.32 -28.80
N TRP A 300 -26.71 -29.30 -28.03
CA TRP A 300 -28.13 -28.89 -27.93
C TRP A 300 -28.30 -27.47 -27.35
N SER A 301 -29.49 -26.88 -27.49
CA SER A 301 -29.81 -25.48 -27.15
C SER A 301 -31.02 -25.37 -26.22
N HIS A 302 -31.12 -24.28 -25.44
CA HIS A 302 -32.35 -23.61 -24.89
C HIS A 302 -32.01 -22.84 -23.60
N ARG A 303 -32.79 -21.87 -23.10
CA ARG A 303 -33.71 -20.86 -23.68
C ARG A 303 -34.01 -19.89 -22.53
N GLN A 304 -33.91 -18.56 -22.73
CA GLN A 304 -34.15 -17.60 -21.64
C GLN A 304 -35.63 -17.47 -21.27
N HIS A 305 -35.91 -17.22 -19.98
CA HIS A 305 -37.14 -16.60 -19.48
C HIS A 305 -36.77 -15.44 -18.55
N GLY A 306 -37.31 -14.25 -18.83
CA GLY A 306 -37.18 -13.08 -17.95
C GLY A 306 -38.43 -12.90 -17.10
N ILE A 307 -38.28 -12.23 -15.95
CA ILE A 307 -39.41 -11.80 -15.10
C ILE A 307 -39.26 -10.30 -14.82
N SER A 308 -40.41 -9.61 -14.84
CA SER A 308 -40.57 -8.15 -14.84
C SER A 308 -40.24 -7.48 -13.50
N GLY A 309 -39.60 -6.30 -13.56
CA GLY A 309 -39.43 -5.42 -12.41
C GLY A 309 -40.66 -4.54 -12.13
N GLY A 310 -40.90 -4.25 -10.85
CA GLY A 310 -41.97 -3.34 -10.40
C GLY A 310 -41.77 -2.80 -8.98
N ASP A 311 -41.25 -3.62 -8.06
CA ASP A 311 -41.19 -3.32 -6.61
C ASP A 311 -39.77 -3.02 -6.06
N SER A 312 -38.76 -2.94 -6.94
CA SER A 312 -37.35 -2.87 -6.53
C SER A 312 -36.89 -1.50 -6.01
N ARG A 313 -37.44 -0.38 -6.51
CA ARG A 313 -36.88 0.97 -6.24
C ARG A 313 -37.04 1.45 -4.79
N HIS A 314 -38.12 1.08 -4.10
CA HIS A 314 -38.29 1.45 -2.69
C HIS A 314 -37.41 0.61 -1.74
N ARG A 315 -37.23 -0.69 -2.01
CA ARG A 315 -36.28 -1.52 -1.24
C ARG A 315 -34.83 -1.07 -1.42
N VAL A 316 -34.42 -0.72 -2.65
CA VAL A 316 -33.05 -0.26 -2.92
C VAL A 316 -32.72 1.03 -2.15
N GLY A 317 -33.63 2.01 -2.12
CA GLY A 317 -33.40 3.26 -1.37
C GLY A 317 -33.25 3.07 0.14
N LEU A 318 -34.04 2.16 0.74
CA LEU A 318 -33.92 1.80 2.16
C LEU A 318 -32.62 1.05 2.46
N LEU A 319 -32.21 0.12 1.58
CA LEU A 319 -30.95 -0.62 1.73
C LEU A 319 -29.73 0.30 1.61
N GLN A 320 -29.71 1.23 0.64
CA GLN A 320 -28.62 2.21 0.50
C GLN A 320 -28.52 3.18 1.68
N ALA A 321 -29.65 3.58 2.28
CA ALA A 321 -29.64 4.38 3.49
C ALA A 321 -29.05 3.60 4.69
N SER A 322 -29.44 2.34 4.85
CA SER A 322 -28.92 1.47 5.92
C SER A 322 -27.42 1.16 5.76
N SER A 323 -26.94 0.91 4.53
CA SER A 323 -25.51 0.65 4.28
C SER A 323 -24.65 1.90 4.49
N ARG A 324 -25.18 3.09 4.16
CA ARG A 324 -24.50 4.37 4.43
C ARG A 324 -24.33 4.61 5.92
N ILE A 325 -25.35 4.34 6.74
CA ILE A 325 -25.28 4.49 8.19
C ILE A 325 -24.20 3.56 8.77
N ALA A 326 -24.24 2.27 8.42
CA ALA A 326 -23.23 1.31 8.89
C ALA A 326 -21.79 1.69 8.48
N ALA A 327 -21.59 2.18 7.26
CA ALA A 327 -20.27 2.62 6.80
C ALA A 327 -19.76 3.85 7.56
N MET A 328 -20.64 4.82 7.87
CA MET A 328 -20.29 5.97 8.71
C MET A 328 -20.02 5.58 10.18
N GLU A 329 -20.81 4.68 10.75
CA GLU A 329 -20.58 4.18 12.13
C GLU A 329 -19.24 3.44 12.25
N GLN A 330 -18.87 2.63 11.24
CA GLN A 330 -17.56 1.98 11.17
C GLN A 330 -16.43 3.01 11.05
N HIS A 331 -16.61 4.00 10.17
CA HIS A 331 -15.67 5.10 9.97
C HIS A 331 -15.42 5.87 11.28
N GLU A 332 -16.48 6.37 11.91
CA GLU A 332 -16.43 7.10 13.19
C GLU A 332 -15.75 6.28 14.29
N LYS A 333 -16.00 4.97 14.38
CA LYS A 333 -15.35 4.08 15.35
C LYS A 333 -13.83 4.01 15.14
N ILE A 334 -13.36 3.93 13.90
CA ILE A 334 -11.93 3.92 13.57
C ILE A 334 -11.32 5.29 13.86
N VAL A 335 -11.95 6.37 13.40
CA VAL A 335 -11.48 7.76 13.59
C VAL A 335 -11.34 8.10 15.07
N ASN A 336 -12.33 7.76 15.91
CA ASN A 336 -12.24 7.97 17.36
C ASN A 336 -11.08 7.20 18.02
N SER A 337 -10.80 5.96 17.57
CA SER A 337 -9.66 5.19 18.06
C SER A 337 -8.31 5.80 17.65
N VAL A 338 -8.22 6.33 16.42
CA VAL A 338 -7.02 7.00 15.92
C VAL A 338 -6.81 8.34 16.64
N ALA A 339 -7.89 9.10 16.87
CA ALA A 339 -7.90 10.36 17.61
C ALA A 339 -7.38 10.19 19.04
N ALA A 340 -7.89 9.18 19.77
CA ALA A 340 -7.42 8.85 21.11
C ALA A 340 -5.93 8.46 21.15
N ALA A 341 -5.44 7.71 20.16
CA ALA A 341 -4.03 7.38 20.03
C ALA A 341 -3.16 8.63 19.80
N VAL A 342 -3.57 9.53 18.89
CA VAL A 342 -2.91 10.81 18.64
C VAL A 342 -2.88 11.68 19.90
N GLN A 343 -4.00 11.78 20.62
CA GLN A 343 -4.08 12.52 21.89
C GLN A 343 -3.03 12.00 22.89
N GLY A 344 -2.90 10.68 23.05
CA GLY A 344 -1.89 10.08 23.93
C GLY A 344 -0.45 10.46 23.56
N PHE A 345 -0.10 10.46 22.26
CA PHE A 345 1.22 10.94 21.81
C PHE A 345 1.41 12.45 22.07
N SER A 346 0.35 13.26 21.87
CA SER A 346 0.38 14.70 22.15
C SER A 346 0.61 15.01 23.62
N GLU A 347 -0.07 14.31 24.53
CA GLU A 347 0.06 14.47 25.99
C GLU A 347 1.49 14.14 26.46
N ARG A 348 2.10 13.09 25.91
CA ARG A 348 3.51 12.71 26.16
C ARG A 348 4.52 13.57 25.39
N LYS A 349 4.07 14.41 24.45
CA LYS A 349 4.89 15.22 23.52
C LYS A 349 5.82 14.37 22.64
N GLU A 350 5.39 13.16 22.32
CA GLU A 350 6.14 12.20 21.52
C GLU A 350 5.85 12.39 20.03
N PRO A 351 6.87 12.36 19.15
CA PRO A 351 6.65 12.34 17.71
C PRO A 351 6.09 10.98 17.28
N TYR A 352 5.15 11.01 16.34
CA TYR A 352 4.57 9.82 15.72
C TYR A 352 4.51 9.94 14.19
N ARG A 353 4.20 8.84 13.51
CA ARG A 353 4.00 8.76 12.07
C ARG A 353 2.66 8.10 11.76
N ILE A 354 2.07 8.43 10.61
CA ILE A 354 0.87 7.77 10.09
C ILE A 354 1.30 6.70 9.08
N PHE A 355 0.70 5.51 9.18
CA PHE A 355 0.79 4.45 8.19
C PHE A 355 -0.51 4.34 7.39
N HIS A 356 -0.37 4.43 6.07
CA HIS A 356 -1.46 4.53 5.09
C HIS A 356 -1.74 3.20 4.36
N GLY A 357 -1.06 2.10 4.72
CA GLY A 357 -1.06 0.85 3.95
C GLY A 357 -0.23 0.93 2.66
N SER A 358 -0.40 1.98 1.85
CA SER A 358 0.26 2.18 0.56
C SER A 358 0.92 3.57 0.43
N SER A 359 1.95 3.68 -0.41
CA SER A 359 2.57 4.98 -0.76
C SER A 359 3.49 4.87 -1.97
N ASN A 360 3.31 5.75 -2.95
CA ASN A 360 4.19 5.91 -4.13
C ASN A 360 5.31 6.95 -3.92
N SER A 361 5.56 7.39 -2.68
CA SER A 361 6.62 8.36 -2.39
C SER A 361 8.00 7.70 -2.47
N THR A 362 8.98 8.40 -3.05
CA THR A 362 10.36 7.90 -3.21
C THR A 362 11.23 8.00 -1.94
N ARG A 363 10.59 8.16 -0.78
CA ARG A 363 11.23 8.36 0.53
C ARG A 363 11.32 7.06 1.34
N PRO A 364 12.38 6.83 2.14
CA PRO A 364 12.47 5.68 3.04
C PRO A 364 11.36 5.67 4.10
N ARG A 365 10.86 4.48 4.45
CA ARG A 365 9.97 4.26 5.61
C ARG A 365 10.81 4.20 6.90
N VAL A 366 10.24 4.63 8.02
CA VAL A 366 10.82 4.59 9.37
C VAL A 366 9.76 4.04 10.32
N SER A 367 10.13 3.11 11.20
CA SER A 367 9.20 2.19 11.90
C SER A 367 8.85 2.56 13.34
N THR A 368 9.32 3.69 13.88
CA THR A 368 9.02 4.11 15.25
C THR A 368 7.69 4.84 15.36
N ASN A 369 6.99 4.67 16.49
CA ASN A 369 5.77 5.38 16.89
C ASN A 369 4.76 5.57 15.75
N THR A 370 4.24 4.46 15.21
CA THR A 370 3.39 4.49 14.02
C THR A 370 1.93 4.23 14.37
N ILE A 371 1.03 5.11 13.91
CA ILE A 371 -0.43 4.94 14.00
C ILE A 371 -0.93 4.45 12.64
N ASP A 372 -1.60 3.30 12.64
CA ASP A 372 -2.17 2.71 11.44
C ASP A 372 -3.56 3.29 11.14
N ILE A 373 -3.74 3.81 9.92
CA ILE A 373 -5.05 4.22 9.39
C ILE A 373 -5.44 3.47 8.12
N SER A 374 -4.70 2.43 7.72
CA SER A 374 -4.86 1.70 6.45
C SER A 374 -6.27 1.15 6.24
N ALA A 375 -7.00 0.85 7.32
CA ALA A 375 -8.41 0.46 7.29
C ALA A 375 -9.33 1.53 6.66
N LEU A 376 -8.99 2.83 6.76
CA LEU A 376 -9.71 3.94 6.15
C LEU A 376 -9.46 3.97 4.63
N SER A 377 -10.14 3.08 3.89
CA SER A 377 -9.88 2.74 2.49
C SER A 377 -11.15 2.62 1.62
N ASN A 378 -12.30 3.06 2.12
CA ASN A 378 -13.61 2.90 1.49
C ASN A 378 -14.09 4.16 0.73
N VAL A 379 -14.81 3.93 -0.36
CA VAL A 379 -15.71 4.94 -0.96
C VAL A 379 -17.04 4.83 -0.21
N VAL A 380 -17.29 5.75 0.71
CA VAL A 380 -18.38 5.69 1.69
C VAL A 380 -19.73 6.04 1.06
N LEU A 381 -19.75 7.01 0.13
CA LEU A 381 -20.96 7.45 -0.56
C LEU A 381 -20.62 8.02 -1.94
N ILE A 382 -21.54 7.84 -2.89
CA ILE A 382 -21.60 8.62 -4.14
C ILE A 382 -23.01 9.23 -4.23
N ASP A 383 -23.08 10.56 -4.38
CA ASP A 383 -24.32 11.30 -4.59
C ASP A 383 -24.39 11.76 -6.05
N GLU A 384 -25.14 11.04 -6.88
CA GLU A 384 -25.36 11.34 -8.30
C GLU A 384 -25.91 12.75 -8.54
N LYS A 385 -26.76 13.26 -7.64
CA LYS A 385 -27.49 14.52 -7.81
C LYS A 385 -26.60 15.71 -7.50
N LYS A 386 -25.81 15.62 -6.43
CA LYS A 386 -24.78 16.61 -6.10
C LYS A 386 -23.53 16.47 -6.98
N ARG A 387 -23.34 15.29 -7.60
CA ARG A 387 -22.09 14.86 -8.23
C ARG A 387 -20.93 14.96 -7.25
N THR A 388 -21.06 14.31 -6.09
CA THR A 388 -19.99 14.22 -5.10
C THR A 388 -19.74 12.78 -4.67
N ALA A 389 -18.53 12.50 -4.18
CA ALA A 389 -18.20 11.27 -3.49
C ALA A 389 -17.58 11.57 -2.12
N LEU A 390 -17.95 10.79 -1.11
CA LEU A 390 -17.38 10.82 0.23
C LEU A 390 -16.42 9.64 0.34
N VAL A 391 -15.14 9.91 0.57
CA VAL A 391 -14.06 8.91 0.47
C VAL A 391 -13.07 9.00 1.61
N GLU A 392 -12.58 7.85 2.03
CA GLU A 392 -11.50 7.72 3.02
C GLU A 392 -10.11 7.92 2.38
N PRO A 393 -9.09 8.35 3.14
CA PRO A 393 -7.78 8.77 2.63
C PRO A 393 -7.02 7.72 1.85
N ASN A 394 -7.20 6.43 2.13
CA ASN A 394 -6.42 5.36 1.50
C ASN A 394 -7.15 4.69 0.32
N VAL A 395 -8.29 5.25 -0.14
CA VAL A 395 -8.91 4.85 -1.42
C VAL A 395 -7.92 5.16 -2.56
N PRO A 396 -7.44 4.17 -3.33
CA PRO A 396 -6.60 4.40 -4.51
C PRO A 396 -7.42 4.84 -5.73
N MET A 397 -6.78 5.54 -6.67
CA MET A 397 -7.45 6.10 -7.86
C MET A 397 -8.17 5.06 -8.72
N ASP A 398 -7.65 3.84 -8.87
CA ASP A 398 -8.35 2.77 -9.60
C ASP A 398 -9.68 2.37 -8.93
N ARG A 399 -9.69 2.17 -7.60
CA ARG A 399 -10.91 1.87 -6.84
C ARG A 399 -11.88 3.04 -6.83
N LEU A 400 -11.40 4.29 -6.79
CA LEU A 400 -12.25 5.48 -6.88
C LEU A 400 -12.96 5.57 -8.25
N VAL A 401 -12.22 5.41 -9.34
CA VAL A 401 -12.77 5.42 -10.71
C VAL A 401 -13.73 4.25 -10.92
N GLU A 402 -13.40 3.04 -10.43
CA GLU A 402 -14.31 1.88 -10.46
C GLU A 402 -15.61 2.11 -9.69
N ALA A 403 -15.57 2.86 -8.58
CA ALA A 403 -16.77 3.17 -7.81
C ALA A 403 -17.64 4.22 -8.50
N THR A 404 -17.06 5.23 -9.15
CA THR A 404 -17.82 6.35 -9.74
C THR A 404 -18.32 6.09 -11.17
N LEU A 405 -17.57 5.32 -11.99
CA LEU A 405 -17.93 5.05 -13.39
C LEU A 405 -19.33 4.45 -13.59
N PRO A 406 -19.83 3.50 -12.75
CA PRO A 406 -21.20 2.98 -12.85
C PRO A 406 -22.30 4.05 -12.74
N TYR A 407 -22.00 5.19 -12.13
CA TYR A 407 -22.89 6.34 -11.98
C TYR A 407 -22.75 7.37 -13.12
N GLY A 408 -21.92 7.08 -14.14
CA GLY A 408 -21.60 8.03 -15.21
C GLY A 408 -20.77 9.21 -14.73
N LEU A 409 -19.96 9.02 -13.69
CA LEU A 409 -19.16 10.07 -13.04
C LEU A 409 -17.69 9.67 -12.87
N VAL A 410 -16.79 10.64 -12.88
CA VAL A 410 -15.36 10.49 -12.53
C VAL A 410 -14.85 11.69 -11.73
N PRO A 411 -13.76 11.54 -10.95
CA PRO A 411 -13.06 12.69 -10.40
C PRO A 411 -12.55 13.64 -11.53
N PRO A 412 -12.60 14.97 -11.34
CA PRO A 412 -12.13 15.94 -12.34
C PRO A 412 -10.61 15.89 -12.57
N VAL A 413 -9.86 15.46 -11.56
CA VAL A 413 -8.43 15.16 -11.60
C VAL A 413 -8.29 13.73 -11.07
N VAL A 414 -7.70 12.85 -11.87
CA VAL A 414 -7.38 11.47 -11.51
C VAL A 414 -5.89 11.30 -11.71
N MET A 415 -5.17 10.92 -10.66
CA MET A 415 -3.73 10.69 -10.80
C MET A 415 -3.44 9.48 -11.68
N GLU A 416 -2.55 9.66 -12.66
CA GLU A 416 -2.41 8.73 -13.79
C GLU A 416 -1.75 7.39 -13.39
N PHE A 417 -1.32 7.27 -12.13
CA PHE A 417 -0.92 6.03 -11.48
C PHE A 417 -2.05 5.50 -10.57
N PRO A 418 -2.62 4.31 -10.84
CA PRO A 418 -3.80 3.80 -10.15
C PRO A 418 -3.61 3.61 -8.64
N GLY A 419 -2.37 3.39 -8.19
CA GLY A 419 -2.04 3.18 -6.77
C GLY A 419 -1.91 4.43 -5.91
N ILE A 420 -2.01 5.65 -6.46
CA ILE A 420 -2.00 6.86 -5.62
C ILE A 420 -3.36 6.99 -4.92
N THR A 421 -3.35 7.30 -3.62
CA THR A 421 -4.58 7.43 -2.82
C THR A 421 -5.13 8.85 -2.83
N ALA A 422 -6.44 9.00 -2.62
CA ALA A 422 -7.10 10.31 -2.54
C ALA A 422 -6.49 11.22 -1.46
N GLY A 423 -6.20 10.68 -0.26
CA GLY A 423 -5.58 11.43 0.83
C GLY A 423 -4.12 11.79 0.55
N GLY A 424 -3.43 10.94 -0.21
CA GLY A 424 -2.10 11.22 -0.75
C GLY A 424 -2.11 12.32 -1.82
N GLY A 425 -3.17 12.39 -2.64
CA GLY A 425 -3.38 13.45 -3.63
C GLY A 425 -3.68 14.82 -3.01
N PHE A 426 -4.54 14.86 -1.98
CA PHE A 426 -4.82 16.08 -1.23
C PHE A 426 -3.59 16.57 -0.44
N SER A 427 -2.97 15.67 0.34
CA SER A 427 -1.82 16.03 1.19
C SER A 427 -0.54 16.28 0.38
N GLY A 428 -0.45 15.75 -0.84
CA GLY A 428 0.69 15.89 -1.74
C GLY A 428 0.50 17.00 -2.77
N THR A 429 1.33 16.95 -3.82
CA THR A 429 1.09 17.70 -5.06
C THR A 429 0.66 16.71 -6.12
N SER A 430 -0.51 16.92 -6.72
CA SER A 430 -1.06 16.08 -7.78
C SER A 430 -1.66 16.96 -8.86
N GLY A 431 -0.86 17.21 -9.90
CA GLY A 431 -1.25 17.84 -11.14
C GLY A 431 -1.16 16.82 -12.27
N GLU A 432 -2.14 16.79 -13.16
CA GLU A 432 -2.26 15.77 -14.21
C GLU A 432 -2.73 16.42 -15.52
N SER A 433 -2.94 15.64 -16.57
CA SER A 433 -3.37 16.16 -17.87
C SER A 433 -4.65 17.01 -17.85
N SER A 434 -5.55 16.87 -16.86
CA SER A 434 -6.75 17.73 -16.71
C SER A 434 -6.54 18.95 -15.79
N SER A 435 -5.38 19.08 -15.14
CA SER A 435 -5.16 20.06 -14.07
C SER A 435 -5.06 21.51 -14.53
N PHE A 436 -4.70 21.78 -15.79
CA PHE A 436 -4.80 23.13 -16.36
C PHE A 436 -6.23 23.69 -16.27
N ARG A 437 -7.24 22.81 -16.38
CA ARG A 437 -8.67 23.13 -16.29
C ARG A 437 -9.14 23.06 -14.84
N HIS A 438 -8.89 21.94 -14.15
CA HIS A 438 -9.51 21.64 -12.86
C HIS A 438 -8.72 22.03 -11.61
N GLY A 439 -7.48 22.49 -11.76
CA GLY A 439 -6.56 22.73 -10.64
C GLY A 439 -5.78 21.48 -10.24
N PHE A 440 -5.10 21.53 -9.11
CA PHE A 440 -4.52 20.36 -8.47
C PHE A 440 -5.64 19.47 -7.89
N PHE A 441 -5.33 18.23 -7.49
CA PHE A 441 -6.35 17.32 -6.93
C PHE A 441 -7.11 17.90 -5.73
N ASN A 442 -6.43 18.65 -4.85
CA ASN A 442 -7.06 19.33 -3.70
C ASN A 442 -8.14 20.35 -4.10
N ASP A 443 -8.04 20.99 -5.29
CA ASP A 443 -9.08 21.91 -5.78
C ASP A 443 -10.38 21.15 -6.12
N SER A 444 -10.30 19.82 -6.26
CA SER A 444 -11.46 18.93 -6.45
C SER A 444 -12.10 18.46 -5.13
N ILE A 445 -11.57 18.89 -3.99
CA ILE A 445 -12.14 18.61 -2.66
C ILE A 445 -13.04 19.77 -2.23
N ILE A 446 -14.13 19.44 -1.54
CA ILE A 446 -15.14 20.38 -1.01
C ILE A 446 -14.91 20.59 0.49
N GLU A 447 -14.70 19.49 1.20
CA GLU A 447 -14.46 19.45 2.65
C GLU A 447 -13.56 18.25 2.98
N VAL A 448 -12.74 18.39 4.03
CA VAL A 448 -12.02 17.29 4.68
C VAL A 448 -12.40 17.20 6.15
N GLU A 449 -12.40 15.98 6.67
CA GLU A 449 -12.28 15.70 8.10
C GLU A 449 -10.81 15.42 8.44
N MET A 450 -10.32 15.96 9.56
CA MET A 450 -8.95 15.82 10.00
C MET A 450 -8.83 15.60 11.50
N ILE A 451 -7.94 14.68 11.89
CA ILE A 451 -7.42 14.58 13.26
C ILE A 451 -6.20 15.51 13.38
N LEU A 452 -6.31 16.53 14.23
CA LEU A 452 -5.24 17.48 14.54
C LEU A 452 -4.13 16.86 15.41
N GLY A 453 -3.01 17.57 15.57
CA GLY A 453 -1.84 17.07 16.32
C GLY A 453 -2.08 16.79 17.81
N ASN A 454 -3.20 17.26 18.38
CA ASN A 454 -3.69 17.00 19.74
C ASN A 454 -4.76 15.89 19.83
N GLY A 455 -5.16 15.27 18.71
CA GLY A 455 -6.23 14.27 18.65
C GLY A 455 -7.63 14.84 18.43
N GLU A 456 -7.78 16.16 18.33
CA GLU A 456 -9.06 16.81 18.05
C GLU A 456 -9.51 16.52 16.61
N ILE A 457 -10.75 16.07 16.44
CA ILE A 457 -11.36 15.82 15.12
C ILE A 457 -12.05 17.11 14.67
N VAL A 458 -11.67 17.64 13.51
CA VAL A 458 -12.24 18.87 12.94
C VAL A 458 -12.64 18.69 11.47
N LYS A 459 -13.60 19.49 11.02
CA LYS A 459 -13.90 19.68 9.59
C LYS A 459 -13.18 20.92 9.06
N ALA A 460 -12.73 20.85 7.82
CA ALA A 460 -12.10 21.97 7.13
C ALA A 460 -12.58 22.05 5.67
N SER A 461 -13.04 23.22 5.26
CA SER A 461 -13.63 23.52 3.95
C SER A 461 -13.38 25.00 3.61
N HIS A 462 -13.92 25.50 2.50
CA HIS A 462 -13.85 26.93 2.20
C HIS A 462 -14.62 27.84 3.19
N SER A 463 -15.53 27.29 4.00
CA SER A 463 -16.35 28.04 4.98
C SER A 463 -16.00 27.74 6.44
N GLU A 464 -15.35 26.61 6.72
CA GLU A 464 -14.99 26.17 8.07
C GLU A 464 -13.47 25.87 8.11
N HIS A 465 -12.72 26.46 9.03
CA HIS A 465 -11.25 26.36 9.08
C HIS A 465 -10.54 26.52 7.71
N PRO A 466 -10.84 27.57 6.91
CA PRO A 466 -10.34 27.68 5.52
C PRO A 466 -8.82 27.79 5.40
N ASP A 467 -8.14 28.28 6.44
CA ASP A 467 -6.68 28.33 6.51
C ASP A 467 -6.04 26.96 6.81
N LEU A 468 -6.75 26.07 7.53
CA LEU A 468 -6.37 24.65 7.62
C LEU A 468 -6.63 23.94 6.29
N PHE A 469 -7.81 24.13 5.69
CA PHE A 469 -8.18 23.48 4.43
C PHE A 469 -7.16 23.80 3.32
N HIS A 470 -6.83 25.08 3.15
CA HIS A 470 -5.84 25.51 2.17
C HIS A 470 -4.40 25.13 2.56
N GLY A 471 -4.05 25.25 3.86
CA GLY A 471 -2.69 25.00 4.34
C GLY A 471 -2.31 23.53 4.48
N ALA A 472 -3.27 22.62 4.64
CA ALA A 472 -3.03 21.19 4.72
C ALA A 472 -2.78 20.55 3.35
N ALA A 473 -3.36 21.13 2.29
CA ALA A 473 -3.10 20.74 0.92
C ALA A 473 -1.62 20.95 0.55
N GLY A 474 -0.98 19.93 -0.02
CA GLY A 474 0.47 19.94 -0.29
C GLY A 474 1.40 19.88 0.93
N ALA A 475 0.90 20.01 2.16
CA ALA A 475 1.71 20.02 3.38
C ALA A 475 2.03 18.62 3.93
N LEU A 476 1.87 17.56 3.14
CA LEU A 476 2.27 16.18 3.42
C LEU A 476 1.73 15.62 4.75
N GLY A 477 0.53 16.02 5.17
CA GLY A 477 -0.05 15.62 6.45
C GLY A 477 0.79 16.07 7.66
N THR A 478 1.30 17.30 7.63
CA THR A 478 2.10 17.90 8.74
C THR A 478 1.33 18.89 9.59
N LEU A 479 0.05 19.16 9.26
CA LEU A 479 -0.89 19.95 10.06
C LEU A 479 -1.98 19.08 10.74
N GLY A 480 -2.06 17.80 10.37
CA GLY A 480 -3.04 16.84 10.84
C GLY A 480 -3.15 15.65 9.89
N THR A 481 -4.00 14.68 10.23
CA THR A 481 -4.26 13.46 9.48
C THR A 481 -5.65 13.53 8.87
N VAL A 482 -5.76 13.57 7.54
CA VAL A 482 -7.05 13.51 6.85
C VAL A 482 -7.68 12.13 7.04
N THR A 483 -8.93 12.08 7.47
CA THR A 483 -9.71 10.86 7.73
C THR A 483 -10.85 10.67 6.75
N LEU A 484 -11.45 11.75 6.26
CA LEU A 484 -12.54 11.71 5.28
C LEU A 484 -12.46 12.92 4.34
N MET A 485 -12.92 12.78 3.10
CA MET A 485 -13.00 13.88 2.13
C MET A 485 -14.29 13.80 1.31
N GLU A 486 -14.98 14.92 1.12
CA GLU A 486 -15.99 15.04 0.05
C GLU A 486 -15.33 15.64 -1.19
N LEU A 487 -15.32 14.92 -2.31
CA LEU A 487 -14.82 15.41 -3.60
C LEU A 487 -15.95 15.70 -4.59
N ARG A 488 -15.78 16.72 -5.44
CA ARG A 488 -16.62 16.93 -6.63
C ARG A 488 -16.31 15.89 -7.71
N LEU A 489 -17.34 15.50 -8.46
CA LEU A 489 -17.26 14.63 -9.62
C LEU A 489 -17.73 15.39 -10.88
N VAL A 490 -17.22 14.97 -12.03
CA VAL A 490 -17.67 15.43 -13.36
C VAL A 490 -18.31 14.28 -14.13
N GLU A 491 -19.06 14.64 -15.17
CA GLU A 491 -19.73 13.67 -16.03
C GLU A 491 -18.72 12.87 -16.85
N ALA A 492 -18.75 11.55 -16.70
CA ALA A 492 -17.96 10.64 -17.50
C ALA A 492 -18.52 10.54 -18.93
N LYS A 493 -17.63 10.45 -19.91
CA LYS A 493 -17.96 10.01 -21.28
C LYS A 493 -17.29 8.67 -21.54
N LYS A 494 -17.74 7.95 -22.58
CA LYS A 494 -17.19 6.62 -22.89
C LYS A 494 -15.72 6.66 -23.32
N PHE A 495 -15.33 7.70 -24.05
CA PHE A 495 -14.01 7.80 -24.68
C PHE A 495 -13.38 9.17 -24.50
N VAL A 496 -12.06 9.21 -24.63
CA VAL A 496 -11.29 10.42 -24.91
C VAL A 496 -10.84 10.34 -26.37
N LYS A 497 -11.24 11.34 -27.16
CA LYS A 497 -10.70 11.62 -28.49
C LYS A 497 -9.35 12.29 -28.29
N THR A 498 -8.28 11.55 -28.51
CA THR A 498 -6.91 11.97 -28.19
C THR A 498 -6.16 12.31 -29.46
N THR A 499 -5.55 13.49 -29.52
CA THR A 499 -4.80 13.98 -30.67
C THR A 499 -3.32 14.21 -30.30
N TYR A 500 -2.42 13.59 -31.06
CA TYR A 500 -0.98 13.80 -30.95
C TYR A 500 -0.52 14.78 -32.03
N LEU A 501 0.01 15.94 -31.63
CA LEU A 501 0.55 16.97 -32.52
C LEU A 501 2.09 16.92 -32.49
N ARG A 502 2.73 16.58 -33.61
CA ARG A 502 4.19 16.49 -33.76
C ARG A 502 4.82 17.88 -33.94
N LEU A 503 5.81 18.22 -33.12
CA LEU A 503 6.52 19.51 -33.14
C LEU A 503 8.04 19.29 -33.14
N ASN A 504 8.80 20.23 -33.71
CA ASN A 504 10.19 20.03 -34.12
C ASN A 504 11.23 20.80 -33.29
N SER A 505 10.78 21.55 -32.28
CA SER A 505 11.66 22.18 -31.29
C SER A 505 11.05 22.15 -29.88
N ILE A 506 11.87 22.49 -28.89
CA ILE A 506 11.48 22.58 -27.48
C ILE A 506 10.53 23.78 -27.27
N SER A 507 10.87 24.96 -27.78
CA SER A 507 10.00 26.16 -27.75
C SER A 507 8.63 25.87 -28.38
N GLU A 508 8.57 25.33 -29.61
CA GLU A 508 7.29 24.99 -30.26
C GLU A 508 6.39 24.13 -29.37
N ALA A 509 6.95 23.13 -28.70
CA ALA A 509 6.19 22.25 -27.81
C ALA A 509 5.72 22.97 -26.53
N ILE A 510 6.56 23.79 -25.91
CA ILE A 510 6.21 24.57 -24.72
C ILE A 510 5.10 25.59 -25.05
N ASP A 511 5.27 26.34 -26.14
CA ASP A 511 4.33 27.36 -26.61
C ASP A 511 2.98 26.74 -27.00
N GLN A 512 3.01 25.57 -27.66
CA GLN A 512 1.78 24.86 -28.03
C GLN A 512 1.09 24.24 -26.80
N VAL A 513 1.80 23.63 -25.84
CA VAL A 513 1.18 23.19 -24.57
C VAL A 513 0.50 24.39 -23.88
N GLN A 514 1.17 25.55 -23.82
CA GLN A 514 0.59 26.75 -23.21
C GLN A 514 -0.69 27.19 -23.93
N LYS A 515 -0.67 27.19 -25.27
CA LYS A 515 -1.81 27.57 -26.10
C LYS A 515 -3.02 26.66 -25.91
N GLU A 516 -2.82 25.34 -25.85
CA GLU A 516 -3.91 24.36 -25.65
C GLU A 516 -4.61 24.54 -24.29
N THR A 517 -3.96 25.13 -23.27
CA THR A 517 -4.62 25.43 -21.99
C THR A 517 -5.77 26.43 -22.12
N GLY A 518 -5.82 27.20 -23.20
CA GLY A 518 -6.89 28.15 -23.51
C GLY A 518 -8.06 27.55 -24.30
N ASP A 519 -7.96 26.30 -24.78
CA ASP A 519 -9.06 25.69 -25.55
C ASP A 519 -10.15 25.14 -24.61
N LEU A 520 -11.37 25.67 -24.77
CA LEU A 520 -12.55 25.22 -24.05
C LEU A 520 -13.02 23.82 -24.46
N GLN A 521 -12.57 23.29 -25.61
CA GLN A 521 -12.87 21.93 -26.08
C GLN A 521 -11.92 20.85 -25.54
N SER A 522 -10.73 21.23 -25.07
CA SER A 522 -9.75 20.30 -24.50
C SER A 522 -10.08 20.02 -23.03
N ASP A 523 -10.36 18.77 -22.68
CA ASP A 523 -10.54 18.33 -21.29
C ASP A 523 -9.21 17.87 -20.66
N TYR A 524 -8.28 17.41 -21.51
CA TYR A 524 -6.93 16.96 -21.13
C TYR A 524 -5.89 17.60 -22.07
N VAL A 525 -4.76 18.02 -21.49
CA VAL A 525 -3.58 18.53 -22.20
C VAL A 525 -2.33 18.04 -21.46
N ASP A 526 -1.46 17.30 -22.15
CA ASP A 526 -0.09 17.02 -21.71
C ASP A 526 0.87 16.96 -22.92
N GLY A 527 2.11 16.57 -22.71
CA GLY A 527 3.09 16.48 -23.79
C GLY A 527 4.32 15.65 -23.43
N ILE A 528 5.04 15.21 -24.47
CA ILE A 528 6.26 14.42 -24.34
C ILE A 528 7.33 15.00 -25.26
N LEU A 529 8.48 15.35 -24.68
CA LEU A 529 9.69 15.64 -25.45
C LEU A 529 10.53 14.37 -25.54
N PHE A 530 10.64 13.78 -26.72
CA PHE A 530 11.51 12.62 -26.99
C PHE A 530 12.95 13.02 -27.28
N SER A 531 13.17 14.23 -27.80
CA SER A 531 14.47 14.84 -28.00
C SER A 531 14.32 16.35 -28.22
N LYS A 532 15.43 17.07 -28.43
CA LYS A 532 15.43 18.48 -28.84
C LYS A 532 14.67 18.77 -30.14
N HIS A 533 14.43 17.74 -30.97
CA HIS A 533 13.82 17.87 -32.31
C HIS A 533 12.55 17.02 -32.49
N HIS A 534 12.03 16.44 -31.41
CA HIS A 534 10.82 15.62 -31.41
C HIS A 534 10.03 15.88 -30.13
N GLY A 535 9.22 16.94 -30.17
CA GLY A 535 8.16 17.18 -29.20
C GLY A 535 6.83 16.63 -29.72
N VAL A 536 5.96 16.25 -28.79
CA VAL A 536 4.57 15.90 -29.08
C VAL A 536 3.68 16.57 -28.02
N VAL A 537 2.68 17.32 -28.45
CA VAL A 537 1.58 17.77 -27.59
C VAL A 537 0.41 16.81 -27.74
N ILE A 538 -0.21 16.47 -26.63
CA ILE A 538 -1.28 15.50 -26.53
C ILE A 538 -2.50 16.25 -25.98
N THR A 539 -3.58 16.31 -26.76
CA THR A 539 -4.86 16.87 -26.30
C THR A 539 -5.94 15.79 -26.27
N GLY A 540 -6.84 15.84 -25.29
CA GLY A 540 -7.93 14.90 -25.11
C GLY A 540 -9.26 15.62 -24.95
N GLN A 541 -10.27 15.19 -25.70
CA GLN A 541 -11.64 15.67 -25.63
C GLN A 541 -12.59 14.52 -25.23
N LEU A 542 -13.40 14.70 -24.20
CA LEU A 542 -14.38 13.71 -23.75
C LEU A 542 -15.51 13.55 -24.78
N THR A 543 -15.77 12.31 -25.22
CA THR A 543 -16.80 12.00 -26.22
C THR A 543 -17.51 10.68 -25.93
N ASN A 544 -18.80 10.60 -26.28
CA ASN A 544 -19.54 9.34 -26.30
C ASN A 544 -19.50 8.65 -27.67
N ASP A 545 -19.08 9.39 -28.70
CA ASP A 545 -19.21 9.04 -30.11
C ASP A 545 -17.83 8.82 -30.73
N ILE A 546 -17.74 7.80 -31.57
CA ILE A 546 -16.58 7.44 -32.40
C ILE A 546 -17.05 7.39 -33.85
N PRO A 547 -16.31 7.95 -34.82
CA PRO A 547 -16.65 7.83 -36.25
C PRO A 547 -16.67 6.38 -36.71
N ASP A 548 -17.61 6.05 -37.59
CA ASP A 548 -17.63 4.75 -38.28
C ASP A 548 -16.27 4.49 -38.95
N ASN A 549 -15.64 3.35 -38.63
CA ASN A 549 -14.30 2.92 -39.02
C ASN A 549 -13.09 3.44 -38.20
N CYS A 550 -13.29 4.16 -37.08
CA CYS A 550 -12.20 4.43 -36.13
C CYS A 550 -12.10 3.31 -35.06
N PRO A 551 -11.01 2.52 -35.00
CA PRO A 551 -10.84 1.51 -33.96
C PRO A 551 -10.51 2.16 -32.61
N VAL A 552 -11.11 1.62 -31.55
CA VAL A 552 -10.79 1.94 -30.14
C VAL A 552 -9.35 1.50 -29.83
N LYS A 553 -8.60 2.32 -29.09
CA LYS A 553 -7.22 2.02 -28.69
C LYS A 553 -7.08 1.85 -27.18
N THR A 554 -6.50 0.71 -26.78
CA THR A 554 -6.15 0.34 -25.41
C THR A 554 -4.63 0.37 -25.20
N PHE A 555 -4.22 0.43 -23.94
CA PHE A 555 -2.83 0.40 -23.48
C PHE A 555 -2.60 -0.53 -22.28
N SER A 556 -3.65 -0.92 -21.55
CA SER A 556 -3.55 -1.63 -20.28
C SER A 556 -3.27 -3.14 -20.36
N ASP A 557 -3.32 -3.75 -21.54
CA ASP A 557 -3.12 -5.19 -21.72
C ASP A 557 -1.66 -5.54 -22.03
N ALA A 558 -1.22 -6.74 -21.61
CA ALA A 558 0.18 -7.18 -21.74
C ALA A 558 0.74 -7.10 -23.17
N ALA A 559 -0.12 -7.33 -24.18
CA ALA A 559 0.24 -7.27 -25.59
C ALA A 559 0.32 -5.83 -26.14
N ASP A 560 -0.32 -4.86 -25.50
CA ASP A 560 -0.35 -3.47 -25.97
C ASP A 560 1.04 -2.81 -25.91
N PRO A 561 1.31 -1.83 -26.79
CA PRO A 561 2.44 -0.94 -26.62
C PRO A 561 2.26 -0.12 -25.33
N TRP A 562 3.36 0.24 -24.69
CA TRP A 562 3.32 1.27 -23.65
C TRP A 562 2.97 2.62 -24.30
N PHE A 563 2.13 3.44 -23.65
CA PHE A 563 1.52 4.62 -24.27
C PHE A 563 2.56 5.56 -24.92
N TYR A 564 3.63 5.92 -24.20
CA TYR A 564 4.67 6.82 -24.74
C TYR A 564 5.40 6.24 -25.96
N LEU A 565 5.59 4.91 -26.05
CA LEU A 565 6.19 4.26 -27.23
C LEU A 565 5.25 4.29 -28.43
N HIS A 566 3.95 4.14 -28.19
CA HIS A 566 2.93 4.25 -29.23
C HIS A 566 2.86 5.68 -29.77
N VAL A 567 2.83 6.69 -28.89
CA VAL A 567 2.92 8.11 -29.26
C VAL A 567 4.21 8.38 -30.05
N GLN A 568 5.36 7.84 -29.62
CA GLN A 568 6.62 7.96 -30.35
C GLN A 568 6.49 7.39 -31.77
N GLN A 569 6.07 6.13 -31.89
CA GLN A 569 5.93 5.41 -33.16
C GLN A 569 4.96 6.12 -34.13
N LYS A 570 3.88 6.70 -33.62
CA LYS A 570 2.89 7.44 -34.41
C LYS A 570 3.39 8.79 -34.91
N THR A 571 4.42 9.36 -34.29
CA THR A 571 4.86 10.75 -34.54
C THR A 571 6.31 10.91 -35.00
N GLU A 572 7.14 9.86 -34.94
CA GLU A 572 8.54 9.90 -35.36
C GLU A 572 8.73 10.12 -36.88
N ASN A 573 7.85 9.53 -37.70
CA ASN A 573 7.98 9.49 -39.17
C ASN A 573 6.96 10.38 -39.91
N ILE A 574 6.20 11.23 -39.19
CA ILE A 574 5.27 12.21 -39.78
C ILE A 574 5.92 13.59 -39.84
N ALA A 575 5.45 14.45 -40.75
CA ALA A 575 5.97 15.80 -40.88
C ALA A 575 5.67 16.65 -39.61
N PRO A 576 6.54 17.61 -39.23
CA PRO A 576 6.21 18.61 -38.23
C PRO A 576 4.85 19.28 -38.48
N PHE A 577 4.17 19.63 -37.38
CA PHE A 577 2.80 20.16 -37.34
C PHE A 577 1.70 19.20 -37.84
N SER A 578 2.03 17.94 -38.17
CA SER A 578 1.02 16.90 -38.44
C SER A 578 0.37 16.40 -37.15
N THR A 579 -0.90 16.04 -37.25
CA THR A 579 -1.69 15.45 -36.16
C THR A 579 -2.07 14.00 -36.44
N VAL A 580 -2.22 13.22 -35.37
CA VAL A 580 -2.80 11.87 -35.39
C VAL A 580 -3.86 11.81 -34.31
N THR A 581 -5.11 11.46 -34.65
CA THR A 581 -6.22 11.34 -33.69
C THR A 581 -6.64 9.88 -33.52
N GLU A 582 -6.85 9.47 -32.27
CA GLU A 582 -7.32 8.14 -31.86
C GLU A 582 -8.42 8.27 -30.81
N TYR A 583 -9.16 7.19 -30.53
CA TYR A 583 -10.22 7.16 -29.52
C TYR A 583 -9.88 6.10 -28.47
N ILE A 584 -9.73 6.53 -27.22
CA ILE A 584 -9.26 5.72 -26.10
C ILE A 584 -10.41 5.61 -25.08
N PRO A 585 -10.76 4.43 -24.52
CA PRO A 585 -11.74 4.35 -23.44
C PRO A 585 -11.36 5.25 -22.26
N LEU A 586 -12.32 5.86 -21.57
CA LEU A 586 -11.99 6.85 -20.54
C LEU A 586 -11.03 6.30 -19.47
N ALA A 587 -11.30 5.12 -18.91
CA ALA A 587 -10.44 4.51 -17.90
C ALA A 587 -9.03 4.16 -18.44
N GLU A 588 -8.93 3.69 -19.69
CA GLU A 588 -7.65 3.46 -20.37
C GLU A 588 -6.84 4.75 -20.56
N TYR A 589 -7.50 5.88 -20.82
CA TYR A 589 -6.83 7.18 -20.94
C TYR A 589 -6.33 7.67 -19.57
N LEU A 590 -7.16 7.56 -18.53
CA LEU A 590 -6.81 7.98 -17.17
C LEU A 590 -5.59 7.21 -16.64
N PHE A 591 -5.46 5.91 -16.94
CA PHE A 591 -4.34 5.07 -16.47
C PHE A 591 -3.30 4.75 -17.56
N ARG A 592 -3.25 5.53 -18.66
CA ARG A 592 -2.39 5.27 -19.83
C ARG A 592 -0.90 5.14 -19.54
N TYR A 593 -0.42 5.74 -18.45
CA TYR A 593 0.98 5.71 -18.02
C TYR A 593 1.29 4.72 -16.89
N ASP A 594 0.32 3.94 -16.40
CA ASP A 594 0.58 2.92 -15.38
C ASP A 594 1.57 1.86 -15.88
N ARG A 595 1.39 1.39 -17.12
CA ARG A 595 2.38 0.51 -17.76
C ARG A 595 3.62 1.32 -18.13
N ALA A 596 4.73 0.90 -17.53
CA ALA A 596 6.06 1.52 -17.50
C ALA A 596 6.22 2.77 -16.63
N ALA A 597 5.23 3.19 -15.84
CA ALA A 597 5.28 4.42 -15.03
C ALA A 597 5.85 5.60 -15.85
N PHE A 598 5.06 6.04 -16.82
CA PHE A 598 5.50 6.81 -17.99
C PHE A 598 6.53 6.03 -18.82
N TRP A 599 7.83 6.14 -18.49
CA TRP A 599 8.93 5.43 -19.16
C TRP A 599 10.00 4.89 -18.20
N VAL A 600 9.79 5.02 -16.89
CA VAL A 600 10.72 4.52 -15.86
C VAL A 600 10.94 3.00 -15.99
N GLY A 601 9.90 2.26 -16.37
CA GLY A 601 9.95 0.81 -16.61
C GLY A 601 10.98 0.38 -17.66
N ARG A 602 11.30 1.24 -18.65
CA ARG A 602 12.39 0.98 -19.61
C ARG A 602 13.74 0.82 -18.90
N GLN A 603 13.94 1.49 -17.78
CA GLN A 603 15.21 1.46 -17.06
C GLN A 603 15.44 0.15 -16.31
N GLY A 604 14.40 -0.64 -16.02
CA GLY A 604 14.54 -2.03 -15.58
C GLY A 604 15.28 -2.90 -16.62
N TYR A 605 14.98 -2.72 -17.90
CA TYR A 605 15.66 -3.43 -18.99
C TYR A 605 17.13 -2.99 -19.10
N THR A 606 17.41 -1.69 -18.96
CA THR A 606 18.80 -1.20 -18.93
C THR A 606 19.58 -1.69 -17.70
N TYR A 607 18.91 -1.86 -16.55
CA TYR A 607 19.50 -2.44 -15.35
C TYR A 607 19.92 -3.88 -15.60
N PHE A 608 19.02 -4.75 -16.08
CA PHE A 608 19.34 -6.18 -16.25
C PHE A 608 20.28 -6.47 -17.44
N LYS A 609 20.51 -5.50 -18.34
CA LYS A 609 21.42 -5.51 -19.52
C LYS A 609 21.18 -6.57 -20.59
N TYR A 610 20.95 -7.81 -20.20
CA TYR A 610 20.81 -8.97 -21.08
C TYR A 610 19.36 -9.28 -21.46
N ILE A 611 18.38 -8.56 -20.89
CA ILE A 611 16.96 -8.67 -21.25
C ILE A 611 16.69 -7.74 -22.45
N PRO A 612 16.41 -8.25 -23.65
CA PRO A 612 16.12 -7.42 -24.82
C PRO A 612 14.87 -6.57 -24.63
N PHE A 613 14.94 -5.29 -24.99
CA PHE A 613 13.78 -4.39 -24.97
C PHE A 613 12.94 -4.56 -26.24
N ASN A 614 12.08 -5.58 -26.27
CA ASN A 614 11.15 -5.85 -27.38
C ASN A 614 9.74 -6.24 -26.88
N SER A 615 8.79 -6.40 -27.80
CA SER A 615 7.39 -6.73 -27.46
C SER A 615 7.24 -8.04 -26.67
N PHE A 616 8.02 -9.07 -26.98
CA PHE A 616 7.98 -10.35 -26.27
C PHE A 616 8.40 -10.21 -24.80
N PHE A 617 9.51 -9.54 -24.51
CA PHE A 617 9.96 -9.35 -23.13
C PHE A 617 9.09 -8.33 -22.35
N ARG A 618 8.50 -7.33 -23.02
CA ARG A 618 7.46 -6.47 -22.38
C ARG A 618 6.22 -7.27 -21.99
N TRP A 619 5.75 -8.17 -22.85
CA TRP A 619 4.64 -9.07 -22.54
C TRP A 619 4.99 -10.07 -21.42
N LEU A 620 6.21 -10.62 -21.42
CA LEU A 620 6.67 -11.60 -20.43
C LEU A 620 6.85 -11.00 -19.03
N LEU A 621 7.31 -9.75 -18.95
CA LEU A 621 7.60 -9.03 -17.70
C LEU A 621 6.53 -7.98 -17.37
N ASP A 622 5.33 -8.12 -17.94
CA ASP A 622 4.24 -7.16 -17.83
C ASP A 622 3.82 -6.95 -16.37
N ASP A 623 3.73 -8.03 -15.58
CA ASP A 623 3.40 -7.99 -14.14
C ASP A 623 4.34 -7.08 -13.31
N PHE A 624 5.59 -6.90 -13.76
CA PHE A 624 6.61 -6.03 -13.14
C PHE A 624 6.66 -4.62 -13.75
N SER A 625 5.87 -4.36 -14.80
CA SER A 625 5.88 -3.10 -15.55
C SER A 625 4.81 -2.10 -15.06
N HIS A 626 3.87 -2.51 -14.22
CA HIS A 626 2.86 -1.64 -13.60
C HIS A 626 3.43 -0.86 -12.40
N THR A 627 2.87 0.31 -12.11
CA THR A 627 3.44 1.29 -11.14
C THR A 627 3.66 0.69 -9.75
N ARG A 628 2.65 0.07 -9.13
CA ARG A 628 2.75 -0.56 -7.78
C ARG A 628 3.94 -1.53 -7.71
N THR A 629 4.01 -2.51 -8.62
CA THR A 629 5.11 -3.49 -8.67
C THR A 629 6.47 -2.85 -8.94
N LEU A 630 6.53 -1.90 -9.88
CA LEU A 630 7.77 -1.27 -10.34
C LEU A 630 8.41 -0.40 -9.24
N TYR A 631 7.61 0.43 -8.55
CA TYR A 631 8.10 1.27 -7.46
C TYR A 631 8.49 0.44 -6.23
N HIS A 632 7.72 -0.61 -5.89
CA HIS A 632 8.14 -1.54 -4.83
C HIS A 632 9.48 -2.21 -5.15
N ALA A 633 9.69 -2.70 -6.38
CA ALA A 633 10.99 -3.25 -6.79
C ALA A 633 12.13 -2.19 -6.78
N LEU A 634 11.86 -0.95 -7.19
CA LEU A 634 12.82 0.17 -7.21
C LEU A 634 13.27 0.58 -5.80
N HIS A 635 12.36 0.57 -4.82
CA HIS A 635 12.67 0.87 -3.43
C HIS A 635 13.35 -0.30 -2.71
N ALA A 636 12.82 -1.51 -2.87
CA ALA A 636 13.37 -2.73 -2.29
C ALA A 636 14.81 -3.02 -2.74
N SER A 637 15.14 -2.72 -4.00
CA SER A 637 16.49 -2.88 -4.55
C SER A 637 17.50 -1.81 -4.11
N GLY A 638 17.04 -0.73 -3.44
CA GLY A 638 17.87 0.44 -3.10
C GLY A 638 18.32 1.30 -4.29
N VAL A 639 17.89 0.95 -5.51
CA VAL A 639 18.27 1.60 -6.76
C VAL A 639 17.71 3.02 -6.87
N SER A 640 16.62 3.34 -6.16
CA SER A 640 16.05 4.69 -6.09
C SER A 640 17.07 5.78 -5.69
N SER A 641 18.12 5.44 -4.93
CA SER A 641 19.17 6.40 -4.54
C SER A 641 20.14 6.79 -5.66
N LYS A 642 20.00 6.20 -6.85
CA LYS A 642 20.79 6.50 -8.07
C LYS A 642 19.92 7.01 -9.22
N PHE A 643 18.64 7.23 -8.96
CA PHE A 643 17.63 7.46 -9.98
C PHE A 643 16.97 8.82 -9.73
N VAL A 644 16.97 9.68 -10.74
CA VAL A 644 16.28 10.96 -10.69
C VAL A 644 14.80 10.69 -10.93
N VAL A 645 13.97 10.94 -9.92
CA VAL A 645 12.50 10.96 -10.06
C VAL A 645 11.99 12.29 -9.54
N GLN A 646 11.78 13.27 -10.42
CA GLN A 646 11.40 14.63 -9.99
C GLN A 646 10.42 15.29 -10.95
N ASP A 647 9.41 15.93 -10.37
CA ASP A 647 8.49 16.84 -11.03
C ASP A 647 8.79 18.27 -10.58
N LEU A 648 8.97 19.14 -11.56
CA LEU A 648 9.63 20.42 -11.47
C LEU A 648 8.82 21.45 -12.25
N ALA A 649 8.08 22.30 -11.55
CA ALA A 649 7.27 23.34 -12.16
C ALA A 649 8.13 24.56 -12.48
N ILE A 650 8.11 25.00 -13.73
CA ILE A 650 8.86 26.15 -14.26
C ILE A 650 7.88 27.17 -14.86
N PRO A 651 8.11 28.48 -14.74
CA PRO A 651 7.44 29.47 -15.59
C PRO A 651 7.66 29.17 -17.08
N TYR A 652 6.64 29.30 -17.92
CA TYR A 652 6.76 29.03 -19.36
C TYR A 652 7.92 29.78 -20.03
N SER A 653 8.15 31.04 -19.66
CA SER A 653 9.23 31.89 -20.17
C SER A 653 10.66 31.41 -19.87
N THR A 654 10.85 30.50 -18.90
CA THR A 654 12.15 29.92 -18.54
C THR A 654 12.22 28.41 -18.76
N ALA A 655 11.13 27.78 -19.20
CA ALA A 655 11.02 26.34 -19.40
C ALA A 655 12.00 25.78 -20.45
N GLU A 656 12.22 26.46 -21.58
CA GLU A 656 13.20 26.00 -22.59
C GLU A 656 14.64 26.04 -22.06
N VAL A 657 14.99 27.07 -21.28
CA VAL A 657 16.31 27.18 -20.63
C VAL A 657 16.52 26.02 -19.65
N PHE A 658 15.46 25.65 -18.92
CA PHE A 658 15.46 24.51 -18.01
C PHE A 658 15.61 23.17 -18.76
N VAL A 659 14.84 22.92 -19.83
CA VAL A 659 14.97 21.69 -20.65
C VAL A 659 16.38 21.56 -21.23
N ASN A 660 16.98 22.65 -21.72
CA ASN A 660 18.34 22.63 -22.23
C ASN A 660 19.37 22.30 -21.14
N PHE A 661 19.21 22.81 -19.91
CA PHE A 661 20.02 22.44 -18.75
C PHE A 661 19.89 20.94 -18.41
N ILE A 662 18.66 20.39 -18.33
CA ILE A 662 18.44 18.95 -18.11
C ILE A 662 19.12 18.10 -19.18
N SER A 663 18.98 18.49 -20.45
CA SER A 663 19.61 17.81 -21.58
C SER A 663 21.14 17.85 -21.55
N GLN A 664 21.76 18.85 -20.90
CA GLN A 664 23.21 19.01 -20.81
C GLN A 664 23.78 18.29 -19.58
N GLU A 665 23.20 18.50 -18.40
CA GLU A 665 23.73 18.00 -17.12
C GLU A 665 23.38 16.53 -16.85
N PHE A 666 22.18 16.10 -17.28
CA PHE A 666 21.64 14.76 -16.99
C PHE A 666 21.51 13.90 -18.25
N GLY A 667 21.26 14.50 -19.42
CA GLY A 667 21.03 13.75 -20.67
C GLY A 667 19.76 12.88 -20.66
N ILE A 668 18.83 13.15 -19.74
CA ILE A 668 17.60 12.38 -19.56
C ILE A 668 16.58 12.73 -20.65
N TRP A 669 16.08 11.70 -21.32
CA TRP A 669 14.95 11.75 -22.25
C TRP A 669 14.14 10.43 -22.14
N PRO A 670 12.83 10.43 -22.42
CA PRO A 670 11.98 11.60 -22.67
C PRO A 670 11.73 12.46 -21.42
N LEU A 671 11.09 13.61 -21.62
CA LEU A 671 10.59 14.52 -20.57
C LEU A 671 9.08 14.71 -20.72
N TRP A 672 8.34 14.74 -19.60
CA TRP A 672 6.89 15.00 -19.58
C TRP A 672 6.64 16.49 -19.46
N LEU A 673 5.61 16.99 -20.15
CA LEU A 673 5.13 18.37 -20.08
C LEU A 673 3.68 18.36 -19.57
N CYS A 674 3.44 18.86 -18.36
CA CYS A 674 2.09 18.94 -17.78
C CYS A 674 1.75 20.40 -17.43
N PRO A 675 0.77 21.03 -18.12
CA PRO A 675 0.35 22.40 -17.83
C PRO A 675 -0.35 22.52 -16.47
N LEU A 676 0.09 23.46 -15.64
CA LEU A 676 -0.45 23.72 -14.31
C LEU A 676 -1.21 25.04 -14.26
N ARG A 677 -2.44 24.96 -13.76
CA ARG A 677 -3.28 26.12 -13.44
C ARG A 677 -2.65 26.94 -12.28
N PRO A 678 -2.84 28.27 -12.25
CA PRO A 678 -2.55 29.10 -11.09
C PRO A 678 -3.12 28.55 -9.78
N ALA A 679 -2.35 28.63 -8.70
CA ALA A 679 -2.80 28.31 -7.35
C ALA A 679 -2.80 29.55 -6.45
N SER A 680 -3.68 29.55 -5.44
CA SER A 680 -3.70 30.59 -4.41
C SER A 680 -2.46 30.51 -3.51
N THR A 681 -2.06 31.67 -2.97
CA THR A 681 -0.86 31.81 -2.14
C THR A 681 -1.22 32.34 -0.75
N PRO A 682 -0.47 32.00 0.32
CA PRO A 682 0.68 31.08 0.38
C PRO A 682 0.30 29.59 0.36
N THR A 683 1.13 28.76 -0.26
CA THR A 683 0.91 27.31 -0.38
C THR A 683 2.23 26.53 -0.53
N PHE A 684 2.19 25.22 -0.26
CA PHE A 684 3.25 24.26 -0.62
C PHE A 684 3.16 23.74 -2.05
N HIS A 685 2.04 23.96 -2.74
CA HIS A 685 1.98 23.66 -4.18
C HIS A 685 2.99 24.51 -4.97
N PRO A 686 3.47 24.02 -6.13
CA PRO A 686 4.32 24.79 -7.00
C PRO A 686 3.59 26.04 -7.53
N ILE A 687 4.21 27.20 -7.32
CA ILE A 687 3.72 28.52 -7.76
C ILE A 687 4.88 29.32 -8.36
N THR A 688 4.58 30.17 -9.35
CA THR A 688 5.55 31.17 -9.82
C THR A 688 5.90 32.13 -8.70
N ARG A 689 7.17 32.54 -8.60
CA ARG A 689 7.53 33.64 -7.72
C ARG A 689 7.03 34.97 -8.31
N ASP A 690 6.24 35.71 -7.55
CA ASP A 690 5.95 37.10 -7.89
C ASP A 690 7.18 37.98 -7.62
N GLY A 691 7.51 38.83 -8.60
CA GLY A 691 8.72 39.67 -8.58
C GLY A 691 9.98 38.97 -9.11
N ASP A 692 10.23 39.15 -10.41
CA ASP A 692 11.57 39.42 -11.01
C ASP A 692 11.56 39.56 -12.56
N ILE A 693 10.39 39.57 -13.20
CA ILE A 693 10.23 40.31 -14.46
C ILE A 693 10.08 41.79 -14.09
N LYS A 694 10.99 42.64 -14.60
CA LYS A 694 11.04 44.07 -14.28
C LYS A 694 9.68 44.77 -14.53
N GLY A 695 9.05 45.27 -13.47
CA GLY A 695 8.07 46.37 -13.57
C GLY A 695 6.66 46.13 -13.02
N GLU A 696 6.22 44.89 -12.82
CA GLU A 696 4.85 44.61 -12.35
C GLU A 696 4.82 43.84 -11.02
N VAL A 697 4.79 44.59 -9.92
CA VAL A 697 4.34 44.08 -8.61
C VAL A 697 2.82 44.08 -8.59
N ILE A 698 2.22 43.09 -9.25
CA ILE A 698 0.82 42.76 -9.00
C ILE A 698 0.79 41.93 -7.73
N SER A 699 0.29 42.51 -6.65
CA SER A 699 0.03 41.81 -5.38
C SER A 699 -1.22 40.93 -5.53
N SER A 700 -1.18 39.92 -6.39
CA SER A 700 -2.24 38.92 -6.53
C SER A 700 -2.02 37.77 -5.55
N SER A 701 -3.06 37.39 -4.80
CA SER A 701 -3.08 36.20 -3.94
C SER A 701 -3.17 34.88 -4.72
N VAL A 702 -2.76 34.89 -5.99
CA VAL A 702 -2.88 33.83 -6.99
C VAL A 702 -1.65 33.93 -7.90
N SER A 703 -1.00 32.80 -8.17
CA SER A 703 0.20 32.74 -9.00
C SER A 703 -0.07 32.97 -10.50
N ARG A 704 0.97 32.96 -11.33
CA ARG A 704 0.83 32.71 -12.78
C ARG A 704 0.83 31.21 -13.06
N SER A 705 0.42 30.82 -14.28
CA SER A 705 0.46 29.43 -14.74
C SER A 705 1.91 28.93 -14.88
N MET A 706 2.12 27.63 -14.69
CA MET A 706 3.43 26.98 -14.80
C MET A 706 3.36 25.75 -15.71
N LEU A 707 4.52 25.29 -16.16
CA LEU A 707 4.68 24.01 -16.82
C LEU A 707 5.42 23.06 -15.87
N ASN A 708 4.81 21.95 -15.47
CA ASN A 708 5.54 20.86 -14.85
C ASN A 708 6.38 20.13 -15.90
N ILE A 709 7.64 19.87 -15.56
CA ILE A 709 8.56 19.09 -16.38
C ILE A 709 8.98 17.86 -15.58
N GLY A 710 8.46 16.69 -15.99
CA GLY A 710 8.78 15.40 -15.38
C GLY A 710 10.15 14.90 -15.86
N VAL A 711 11.10 14.78 -14.93
CA VAL A 711 12.48 14.33 -15.16
C VAL A 711 12.68 12.98 -14.48
N TRP A 712 12.59 11.90 -15.27
CA TRP A 712 12.68 10.54 -14.76
C TRP A 712 13.72 9.70 -15.52
N GLY A 713 14.82 9.34 -14.84
CA GLY A 713 15.93 8.62 -15.47
C GLY A 713 17.12 8.35 -14.56
N TRP A 714 18.16 7.70 -15.10
CA TRP A 714 19.40 7.43 -14.38
C TRP A 714 20.14 8.73 -14.01
N GLY A 715 20.53 8.86 -12.74
CA GLY A 715 21.53 9.82 -12.33
C GLY A 715 22.96 9.28 -12.50
N PRO A 716 23.98 10.09 -12.17
CA PRO A 716 25.36 9.61 -12.12
C PRO A 716 25.54 8.47 -11.10
N GLN A 717 26.48 7.57 -11.37
CA GLN A 717 26.74 6.40 -10.53
C GLN A 717 27.54 6.71 -9.26
N ASN A 718 28.32 7.80 -9.26
CA ASN A 718 29.00 8.32 -8.09
C ASN A 718 27.98 9.05 -7.19
N TYR A 719 27.95 8.71 -5.90
CA TYR A 719 26.95 9.24 -4.98
C TYR A 719 27.16 10.73 -4.67
N ASP A 720 28.40 11.18 -4.45
CA ASP A 720 28.66 12.61 -4.20
C ASP A 720 28.40 13.46 -5.47
N GLU A 721 28.65 12.92 -6.67
CA GLU A 721 28.22 13.55 -7.94
C GLU A 721 26.70 13.60 -8.05
N PHE A 722 25.99 12.55 -7.62
CA PHE A 722 24.53 12.51 -7.60
C PHE A 722 23.96 13.60 -6.67
N ILE A 723 24.48 13.74 -5.46
CA ILE A 723 24.10 14.83 -4.55
C ILE A 723 24.43 16.20 -5.18
N GLY A 724 25.64 16.35 -5.75
CA GLY A 724 26.07 17.59 -6.41
C GLY A 724 25.14 18.03 -7.54
N LYS A 725 24.78 17.12 -8.45
CA LYS A 725 23.85 17.40 -9.55
C LYS A 725 22.43 17.68 -9.07
N ASN A 726 21.95 16.98 -8.05
CA ASN A 726 20.65 17.28 -7.46
C ASN A 726 20.59 18.68 -6.81
N ARG A 727 21.65 19.09 -6.09
CA ARG A 727 21.77 20.45 -5.57
C ARG A 727 21.88 21.51 -6.68
N ALA A 728 22.63 21.22 -7.75
CA ALA A 728 22.74 22.11 -8.91
C ALA A 728 21.39 22.27 -9.63
N LEU A 729 20.62 21.18 -9.77
CA LEU A 729 19.26 21.18 -10.29
C LEU A 729 18.31 22.03 -9.44
N GLU A 730 18.31 21.83 -8.12
CA GLU A 730 17.47 22.58 -7.19
C GLU A 730 17.83 24.07 -7.11
N LYS A 731 19.13 24.40 -7.23
CA LYS A 731 19.58 25.79 -7.40
C LYS A 731 19.11 26.37 -8.73
N LYS A 732 19.23 25.62 -9.84
CA LYS A 732 18.85 26.10 -11.17
C LYS A 732 17.34 26.32 -11.29
N LEU A 733 16.55 25.43 -10.66
CA LEU A 733 15.12 25.54 -10.50
C LEU A 733 14.74 26.88 -9.83
N TYR A 734 15.40 27.21 -8.71
CA TYR A 734 15.19 28.47 -7.99
C TYR A 734 15.60 29.70 -8.82
N GLU A 735 16.76 29.66 -9.50
CA GLU A 735 17.23 30.73 -10.40
C GLU A 735 16.23 31.04 -11.53
N LEU A 736 15.48 30.04 -12.01
CA LEU A 736 14.51 30.17 -13.09
C LEU A 736 13.07 30.47 -12.61
N GLY A 737 12.88 30.72 -11.31
CA GLY A 737 11.57 31.03 -10.70
C GLY A 737 10.65 29.82 -10.55
N GLY A 738 11.19 28.60 -10.62
CA GLY A 738 10.46 27.34 -10.50
C GLY A 738 10.41 26.77 -9.08
N ARG A 739 9.62 25.71 -8.90
CA ARG A 739 9.47 24.96 -7.63
C ARG A 739 9.37 23.45 -7.87
N LYS A 740 9.76 22.68 -6.86
CA LYS A 740 9.81 21.21 -6.89
C LYS A 740 8.58 20.59 -6.24
N TRP A 741 8.10 19.48 -6.77
CA TRP A 741 7.01 18.73 -6.13
C TRP A 741 7.55 17.93 -4.94
N LEU A 742 6.93 18.12 -3.78
CA LEU A 742 7.43 17.64 -2.50
C LEU A 742 7.15 16.15 -2.21
N TYR A 743 6.72 15.36 -3.20
CA TYR A 743 6.67 13.89 -3.07
C TYR A 743 8.08 13.25 -3.17
N ALA A 744 8.97 13.90 -3.92
CA ALA A 744 10.36 13.51 -4.14
C ALA A 744 11.27 14.05 -3.04
N GLN A 745 12.40 13.36 -2.81
CA GLN A 745 13.43 13.82 -1.87
C GLN A 745 14.05 15.16 -2.29
N THR A 746 14.28 16.05 -1.34
CA THR A 746 14.92 17.36 -1.56
C THR A 746 16.33 17.43 -0.99
N TYR A 747 17.24 18.11 -1.70
CA TYR A 747 18.66 18.25 -1.33
C TYR A 747 19.04 19.67 -0.86
N TYR A 748 18.05 20.57 -0.78
CA TYR A 748 18.11 21.86 -0.10
C TYR A 748 18.63 21.70 1.34
N THR A 749 19.47 22.64 1.79
CA THR A 749 19.58 22.94 3.22
C THR A 749 18.27 23.51 3.76
N GLU A 750 18.08 23.50 5.08
CA GLU A 750 16.88 24.09 5.70
C GLU A 750 16.70 25.58 5.32
N GLU A 751 17.80 26.34 5.27
CA GLU A 751 17.79 27.75 4.88
C GLU A 751 17.42 27.95 3.40
N GLU A 752 17.92 27.10 2.51
CA GLU A 752 17.52 27.11 1.09
C GLU A 752 16.03 26.74 0.92
N PHE A 753 15.53 25.78 1.70
CA PHE A 753 14.12 25.36 1.65
C PHE A 753 13.17 26.48 2.08
N TRP A 754 13.42 27.14 3.22
CA TRP A 754 12.58 28.24 3.71
C TRP A 754 12.78 29.58 2.99
N LYS A 755 13.69 29.66 2.00
CA LYS A 755 13.70 30.73 0.99
C LYS A 755 12.69 30.50 -0.14
N VAL A 756 12.25 29.26 -0.34
CA VAL A 756 11.24 28.88 -1.35
C VAL A 756 9.83 28.89 -0.76
N TYR A 757 9.66 28.43 0.48
CA TYR A 757 8.37 28.27 1.15
C TYR A 757 8.22 29.23 2.34
N ASP A 758 7.00 29.75 2.55
CA ASP A 758 6.70 30.71 3.62
C ASP A 758 6.71 30.03 5.00
N ARG A 759 7.85 30.13 5.70
CA ARG A 759 8.01 29.58 7.05
C ARG A 759 7.11 30.27 8.09
N PRO A 760 7.04 31.61 8.19
CA PRO A 760 6.16 32.27 9.16
C PRO A 760 4.69 31.85 9.05
N TRP A 761 4.14 31.79 7.85
CA TRP A 761 2.78 31.30 7.59
C TRP A 761 2.61 29.86 8.09
N TYR A 762 3.51 28.96 7.67
CA TYR A 762 3.42 27.54 8.01
C TYR A 762 3.55 27.27 9.52
N GLU A 763 4.49 27.92 10.21
CA GLU A 763 4.67 27.77 11.66
C GLU A 763 3.47 28.37 12.44
N SER A 764 2.82 29.41 11.91
CA SER A 764 1.58 29.94 12.50
C SER A 764 0.43 28.93 12.42
N LEU A 765 0.27 28.22 11.30
CA LEU A 765 -0.69 27.13 11.14
C LEU A 765 -0.37 25.96 12.08
N ARG A 766 0.90 25.53 12.15
CA ARG A 766 1.34 24.47 13.07
C ARG A 766 1.01 24.80 14.53
N SER A 767 1.21 26.05 14.92
CA SER A 767 0.93 26.53 16.28
C SER A 767 -0.58 26.61 16.57
N LYS A 768 -1.38 27.09 15.61
CA LYS A 768 -2.84 27.16 15.69
C LYS A 768 -3.45 25.76 15.83
N TYR A 769 -3.06 24.84 14.95
CA TYR A 769 -3.61 23.49 14.79
C TYR A 769 -2.83 22.38 15.54
N LYS A 770 -2.08 22.77 16.59
CA LYS A 770 -1.39 21.88 17.54
C LYS A 770 -0.41 20.87 16.91
N ALA A 771 0.06 21.13 15.71
CA ALA A 771 0.90 20.25 14.92
C ALA A 771 2.41 20.38 15.21
N ILE A 772 2.81 21.05 16.31
CA ILE A 772 4.22 21.31 16.65
C ILE A 772 4.99 20.00 16.91
N THR A 773 4.33 18.98 17.46
CA THR A 773 4.86 17.63 17.71
C THR A 773 5.02 16.78 16.44
N LEU A 774 4.31 17.13 15.36
CA LEU A 774 4.47 16.46 14.06
C LEU A 774 5.76 16.90 13.37
N PRO A 775 6.42 16.03 12.58
CA PRO A 775 7.52 16.46 11.70
C PRO A 775 7.11 17.64 10.81
N SER A 776 8.02 18.59 10.57
CA SER A 776 7.78 19.65 9.60
C SER A 776 7.74 19.11 8.16
N VAL A 777 7.25 19.91 7.19
CA VAL A 777 7.38 19.56 5.76
C VAL A 777 8.84 19.29 5.41
N PHE A 778 9.77 20.14 5.84
CA PHE A 778 11.21 19.97 5.63
C PHE A 778 11.72 18.63 6.19
N ASP A 779 11.32 18.26 7.42
CA ASP A 779 11.70 16.98 8.03
C ASP A 779 11.17 15.76 7.25
N LYS A 780 10.01 15.89 6.60
CA LYS A 780 9.46 14.83 5.75
C LYS A 780 10.13 14.75 4.38
N VAL A 781 10.73 15.81 3.83
CA VAL A 781 11.26 15.82 2.45
C VAL A 781 12.78 15.77 2.33
N LYS A 782 13.52 16.20 3.36
CA LYS A 782 14.99 16.26 3.33
C LYS A 782 15.61 14.89 3.05
N ALA A 783 16.53 14.83 2.09
CA ALA A 783 17.30 13.64 1.81
C ALA A 783 18.31 13.35 2.93
N ASP A 784 18.39 12.10 3.39
CA ASP A 784 19.47 11.69 4.28
C ASP A 784 20.76 11.41 3.47
N ILE A 785 21.55 12.46 3.31
CA ILE A 785 22.81 12.46 2.56
C ILE A 785 23.84 11.50 3.21
N HIS A 786 23.75 11.27 4.53
CA HIS A 786 24.73 10.46 5.26
C HIS A 786 24.38 8.96 5.26
N ALA A 787 23.10 8.60 5.42
CA ALA A 787 22.66 7.19 5.36
C ALA A 787 22.79 6.56 3.96
N GLY A 788 22.88 7.38 2.90
CA GLY A 788 23.14 6.91 1.54
C GLY A 788 24.56 6.38 1.30
N ARG A 789 25.56 6.82 2.09
CA ARG A 789 26.96 6.38 1.93
C ARG A 789 27.11 4.90 2.31
N SER A 790 27.59 4.08 1.37
CA SER A 790 27.65 2.62 1.58
C SER A 790 28.54 2.19 2.74
N GLU A 791 29.49 3.05 3.14
CA GLU A 791 30.49 2.80 4.19
C GLU A 791 29.85 2.34 5.51
N ASN A 792 28.71 2.92 5.88
CA ASN A 792 27.98 2.62 7.11
C ASN A 792 27.01 1.42 7.02
N LYS A 793 26.91 0.73 5.88
CA LYS A 793 25.99 -0.40 5.69
C LYS A 793 26.67 -1.75 5.93
N GLY A 794 25.98 -2.62 6.68
CA GLY A 794 26.43 -3.99 6.96
C GLY A 794 26.59 -4.84 5.69
N TRP A 795 27.44 -5.86 5.77
CA TRP A 795 27.85 -6.68 4.61
C TRP A 795 26.66 -7.30 3.85
N ALA A 796 25.65 -7.81 4.56
CA ALA A 796 24.46 -8.41 3.94
C ALA A 796 23.64 -7.37 3.16
N GLN A 797 23.45 -6.17 3.72
CA GLN A 797 22.71 -5.08 3.07
C GLN A 797 23.44 -4.52 1.84
N ARG A 798 24.79 -4.58 1.84
CA ARG A 798 25.59 -4.27 0.65
C ARG A 798 25.34 -5.30 -0.46
N ILE A 799 25.35 -6.60 -0.15
CA ILE A 799 25.07 -7.66 -1.13
C ILE A 799 23.67 -7.53 -1.73
N THR A 800 22.64 -7.25 -0.92
CA THR A 800 21.26 -7.04 -1.43
C THR A 800 21.08 -5.73 -2.21
N GLN A 801 22.09 -4.87 -2.30
CA GLN A 801 22.10 -3.64 -3.12
C GLN A 801 23.10 -3.70 -4.29
N MET A 802 23.85 -4.80 -4.43
CA MET A 802 24.78 -5.03 -5.54
C MET A 802 24.05 -5.45 -6.82
N TRP A 803 24.54 -5.02 -7.98
CA TRP A 803 24.06 -5.52 -9.27
C TRP A 803 24.58 -6.95 -9.53
N PRO A 804 23.77 -7.89 -10.05
CA PRO A 804 22.34 -7.80 -10.34
C PRO A 804 21.43 -8.22 -9.16
N ILE A 805 22.02 -8.67 -8.05
CA ILE A 805 21.33 -9.25 -6.87
C ILE A 805 20.21 -8.35 -6.35
N GLY A 806 20.45 -7.04 -6.23
CA GLY A 806 19.46 -6.10 -5.72
C GLY A 806 18.22 -5.95 -6.60
N GLY A 807 18.36 -6.04 -7.92
CA GLY A 807 17.22 -6.08 -8.84
C GLY A 807 16.39 -7.35 -8.65
N PHE A 808 17.02 -8.52 -8.51
CA PHE A 808 16.34 -9.77 -8.23
C PHE A 808 15.68 -9.79 -6.85
N TYR A 809 16.34 -9.24 -5.84
CA TYR A 809 15.79 -9.07 -4.49
C TYR A 809 14.58 -8.13 -4.49
N GLY A 810 14.65 -7.03 -5.24
CA GLY A 810 13.53 -6.11 -5.45
C GLY A 810 12.34 -6.78 -6.15
N MET A 811 12.60 -7.59 -7.19
CA MET A 811 11.55 -8.39 -7.84
C MET A 811 10.95 -9.44 -6.89
N LEU A 812 11.76 -10.10 -6.06
CA LEU A 812 11.28 -11.08 -5.09
C LEU A 812 10.40 -10.44 -4.01
N LEU A 813 10.78 -9.27 -3.50
CA LEU A 813 9.95 -8.52 -2.55
C LEU A 813 8.66 -7.99 -3.20
N ALA A 814 8.70 -7.58 -4.48
CA ALA A 814 7.49 -7.22 -5.22
C ALA A 814 6.58 -8.43 -5.52
N LEU A 815 7.13 -9.64 -5.64
CA LEU A 815 6.33 -10.88 -5.68
C LEU A 815 5.66 -11.16 -4.32
N GLN A 816 6.31 -10.81 -3.21
CA GLN A 816 5.80 -11.00 -1.85
C GLN A 816 4.84 -9.89 -1.37
N SER A 817 4.79 -8.73 -2.03
CA SER A 817 3.97 -7.59 -1.61
C SER A 817 2.46 -7.76 -1.85
N GLY A 818 2.06 -8.77 -2.63
CA GLY A 818 0.66 -8.99 -3.02
C GLY A 818 0.17 -8.09 -4.18
N ASP A 819 0.95 -7.10 -4.62
CA ASP A 819 0.55 -6.22 -5.74
C ASP A 819 0.55 -6.91 -7.11
N LEU A 820 1.27 -8.03 -7.21
CA LEU A 820 1.40 -8.78 -8.44
C LEU A 820 0.01 -9.23 -8.92
N ARG A 821 -0.33 -8.88 -10.16
CA ARG A 821 -1.64 -9.11 -10.82
C ARG A 821 -2.79 -8.19 -10.42
N LEU A 822 -2.67 -7.24 -9.48
CA LEU A 822 -3.77 -6.31 -9.16
C LEU A 822 -4.34 -5.58 -10.40
N HIS A 823 -3.49 -5.27 -11.38
CA HIS A 823 -3.87 -4.67 -12.67
C HIS A 823 -4.73 -5.58 -13.56
N ARG A 824 -4.76 -6.90 -13.32
CA ARG A 824 -5.57 -7.87 -14.06
C ARG A 824 -6.99 -7.97 -13.54
N ASP A 825 -7.16 -7.65 -12.26
CA ASP A 825 -8.44 -7.64 -11.56
C ASP A 825 -9.08 -6.23 -11.53
N ALA A 826 -8.51 -5.31 -12.32
CA ALA A 826 -9.03 -3.96 -12.59
C ALA A 826 -10.42 -4.03 -13.25
N LYS A 827 -11.47 -3.72 -12.49
CA LYS A 827 -12.85 -3.73 -12.96
C LYS A 827 -13.14 -2.61 -13.95
N TRP A 828 -12.37 -1.53 -13.91
CA TRP A 828 -12.49 -0.42 -14.88
C TRP A 828 -12.20 -0.84 -16.32
N LYS A 829 -11.52 -1.98 -16.55
CA LYS A 829 -11.34 -2.57 -17.89
C LYS A 829 -12.64 -3.13 -18.50
N LEU A 830 -13.72 -3.23 -17.73
CA LEU A 830 -15.02 -3.75 -18.15
C LEU A 830 -16.01 -2.65 -18.60
N HIS A 831 -15.61 -1.39 -18.54
CA HIS A 831 -16.41 -0.19 -18.80
C HIS A 831 -15.88 0.62 -19.98
#